data_AF-A0A2H1KLW1-F1
#
_entry.id   AF-A0A2H1KLW1-F1
#
_cell.length_a   1.000
_cell.length_b   1.000
_cell.length_c   1.000
_cell.angle_alpha   90.00
_cell.angle_beta   90.00
_cell.angle_gamma   90.00
#
_symmetry.space_group_name_H-M   'P 1'
#
loop_
_entity.id
_entity.type
_entity.pdbx_description
1 polymer ?
#
loop_
_entity_poly.entity_id
_entity_poly.type
_entity_poly.pdbx_seq_one_letter_code
_entity_poly.pdbx_strand_id
1 'polypeptide(L)'
;MSDDSTPDNSQPAGTDSDTGANAPTLGSDGSGSLRPERRASRDKLKADARRVSRETGKNLGKLDYSRPRHPSEDEPENNTQYPHNTHPILVPGIAIDEQRRRYSLDKVIFAVAGTLTVAFVIWGITSPSSVASVAQTAYDWATMNVGWFFNVVAIIILVALLILAFSSYGKIPLGKDDEKAEFSTFSWVAMLFAAGIGIGVLFFGPSEPLTYFISPPPLTNDPESTEALHGAMAQTYFHWGFHAWAMYALVGGAIAYAAYRRGRSLLLSSIFQTLFGKRQSEGFAGKLVDIFAIVATLFGTAAALGIAAMQIGTGVSIVSGAGPMTNNMLVVIICVLTVGFIISAVSGVSKGIRYLSSINIILTVGIVALVLFLGPTLFLLNLLPSALMEYLGSLFDMMGRSLSWGAETQEFQSVWTVYYWAWWISWSPFVGTFIARISRGRSIRQFILGTIFIPSTLLFVAYGIMGGTSIWMYREGAAGFSDSMAAPEVFFTLIDNLPFVEWLPFVAIVVLAIFFITSADSASVVMGMLTSRGDQEPKKWVVVFWGLVMSGIAVVMLLLGNASALEGLQQLVIVTAVPFAIIMLFIIVAWFKELRTDPLALRRKYAQNAVDNAVVAGADQFGDDFAFQVVQTDPGDGANGGIDSEHEDYTGWYQRTNADGEPVGYDYETGEWADGWTPETTDAEDDGDEDSEATSARSEVDGQPESRVTE
;
A
#
# COMPACT_ATOMS: atom_id res chain seq x y z
N MET A 1 -2.69 59.09 43.16
CA MET A 1 -1.83 59.61 44.25
C MET A 1 -0.47 58.96 44.04
N SER A 2 0.57 59.77 43.82
CA SER A 2 2.02 59.54 44.08
C SER A 2 2.56 58.10 44.03
N ASP A 3 3.55 57.77 43.19
CA ASP A 3 4.99 58.14 43.32
C ASP A 3 5.61 57.51 44.61
N ASP A 4 6.80 56.91 44.64
CA ASP A 4 7.91 56.87 43.65
C ASP A 4 8.85 55.63 43.87
N SER A 5 9.80 55.49 42.96
CA SER A 5 11.16 54.88 43.00
C SER A 5 11.73 54.09 44.21
N THR A 6 12.57 53.11 43.83
CA THR A 6 13.82 52.59 44.45
C THR A 6 14.76 53.70 45.04
N PRO A 7 15.89 53.45 45.77
CA PRO A 7 16.73 52.23 45.81
C PRO A 7 17.47 51.91 47.16
N ASP A 8 18.44 50.97 47.06
CA ASP A 8 19.82 51.04 47.61
C ASP A 8 20.25 50.19 48.85
N ASN A 9 21.56 49.92 48.85
CA ASN A 9 22.43 49.18 49.76
C ASN A 9 22.25 49.54 51.27
N SER A 10 22.57 48.67 52.23
CA SER A 10 23.98 48.32 52.52
C SER A 10 24.19 47.32 53.68
N GLN A 11 25.27 46.55 53.55
CA GLN A 11 26.05 45.83 54.60
C GLN A 11 26.71 46.81 55.61
N PRO A 12 27.48 46.44 56.69
CA PRO A 12 28.26 45.20 56.98
C PRO A 12 28.05 44.70 58.45
N ALA A 13 28.94 44.02 59.22
CA ALA A 13 30.30 43.44 59.15
C ALA A 13 30.38 42.26 60.17
N GLY A 14 31.41 41.40 60.30
CA GLY A 14 32.67 41.16 59.55
C GLY A 14 32.91 39.63 59.46
N THR A 15 34.11 39.04 59.53
CA THR A 15 35.50 39.48 59.69
C THR A 15 36.42 38.63 58.78
N ASP A 16 37.27 39.28 57.97
CA ASP A 16 38.73 39.14 57.83
C ASP A 16 39.44 37.78 58.13
N SER A 17 40.48 37.35 57.41
CA SER A 17 41.37 38.05 56.45
C SER A 17 42.10 37.11 55.46
N ASP A 18 42.56 37.70 54.33
CA ASP A 18 43.84 37.48 53.61
C ASP A 18 44.35 36.06 53.23
N THR A 19 44.98 35.80 52.07
CA THR A 19 45.70 36.68 51.12
C THR A 19 45.92 35.99 49.76
N GLY A 20 46.32 36.74 48.73
CA GLY A 20 47.39 36.31 47.81
C GLY A 20 46.97 35.85 46.40
N ALA A 21 47.20 36.71 45.40
CA ALA A 21 47.12 36.37 43.98
C ALA A 21 48.38 35.66 43.46
N ASN A 22 48.25 34.85 42.40
CA ASN A 22 48.95 35.05 41.12
C ASN A 22 48.80 33.84 40.17
N ALA A 23 48.60 34.13 38.89
CA ALA A 23 48.95 33.23 37.79
C ALA A 23 50.24 33.74 37.13
N PRO A 24 51.11 32.84 36.62
CA PRO A 24 51.88 33.21 35.43
C PRO A 24 52.14 32.08 34.41
N THR A 25 51.96 32.44 33.14
CA THR A 25 52.80 32.14 31.95
C THR A 25 53.14 30.71 31.47
N LEU A 26 53.16 30.57 30.13
CA LEU A 26 53.71 29.44 29.36
C LEU A 26 55.24 29.32 29.44
N GLY A 27 55.78 28.10 29.31
CA GLY A 27 57.22 27.87 29.03
C GLY A 27 57.66 26.39 29.05
N SER A 28 57.91 25.83 27.86
CA SER A 28 58.84 24.74 27.43
C SER A 28 59.31 23.59 28.36
N ASP A 29 59.48 22.43 27.68
CA ASP A 29 60.37 21.28 27.97
C ASP A 29 60.02 20.22 29.04
N GLY A 30 60.36 18.95 28.70
CA GLY A 30 60.66 17.91 29.68
C GLY A 30 59.79 16.65 29.65
N SER A 31 60.31 15.57 29.05
CA SER A 31 59.75 14.21 29.11
C SER A 31 59.53 13.69 30.55
N GLY A 32 58.36 13.10 30.85
CA GLY A 32 58.07 12.52 32.18
C GLY A 32 56.96 11.47 32.20
N SER A 33 57.34 10.19 32.12
CA SER A 33 56.50 8.99 32.22
C SER A 33 55.32 9.06 33.23
N LEU A 34 54.09 8.82 32.76
CA LEU A 34 52.89 8.65 33.61
C LEU A 34 52.29 7.23 33.54
N ARG A 35 52.79 6.37 34.45
CA ARG A 35 52.19 5.21 35.16
C ARG A 35 51.25 4.22 34.41
N PRO A 36 51.52 2.89 34.49
CA PRO A 36 50.75 1.86 33.78
C PRO A 36 49.31 1.62 34.27
N GLU A 37 48.94 2.05 35.49
CA GLU A 37 47.60 1.77 36.08
C GLU A 37 46.44 2.40 35.29
N ARG A 38 46.63 3.57 34.67
CA ARG A 38 45.61 4.19 33.81
C ARG A 38 45.38 3.43 32.51
N ARG A 39 46.38 2.67 32.04
CA ARG A 39 46.26 1.82 30.84
C ARG A 39 45.39 0.61 31.14
N ALA A 40 45.70 -0.13 32.22
CA ALA A 40 44.89 -1.25 32.70
C ALA A 40 43.41 -0.88 32.94
N SER A 41 43.12 0.32 33.47
CA SER A 41 41.74 0.80 33.64
C SER A 41 41.04 1.10 32.31
N ARG A 42 41.71 1.75 31.34
CA ARG A 42 41.17 1.94 29.98
C ARG A 42 40.95 0.63 29.24
N ASP A 43 41.83 -0.34 29.40
CA ASP A 43 41.73 -1.63 28.72
C ASP A 43 40.59 -2.48 29.31
N LYS A 44 40.34 -2.38 30.62
CA LYS A 44 39.17 -2.97 31.28
C LYS A 44 37.86 -2.31 30.82
N LEU A 45 37.82 -0.97 30.77
CA LEU A 45 36.68 -0.22 30.20
C LEU A 45 36.43 -0.54 28.72
N LYS A 46 37.47 -0.71 27.90
CA LYS A 46 37.35 -1.18 26.52
C LYS A 46 36.82 -2.62 26.44
N ALA A 47 37.27 -3.51 27.33
CA ALA A 47 36.79 -4.89 27.38
C ALA A 47 35.31 -4.96 27.79
N ASP A 48 34.90 -4.20 28.81
CA ASP A 48 33.51 -4.12 29.26
C ASP A 48 32.61 -3.44 28.22
N ALA A 49 33.07 -2.38 27.54
CA ALA A 49 32.34 -1.77 26.43
C ALA A 49 32.18 -2.72 25.22
N ARG A 50 33.23 -3.49 24.87
CA ARG A 50 33.14 -4.56 23.86
C ARG A 50 32.19 -5.69 24.30
N ARG A 51 32.14 -6.00 25.59
CA ARG A 51 31.23 -7.01 26.15
C ARG A 51 29.77 -6.56 26.13
N VAL A 52 29.49 -5.34 26.56
CA VAL A 52 28.16 -4.72 26.48
C VAL A 52 27.71 -4.61 25.03
N SER A 53 28.56 -4.16 24.09
CA SER A 53 28.23 -4.15 22.66
C SER A 53 27.86 -5.55 22.12
N ARG A 54 28.58 -6.59 22.55
CA ARG A 54 28.26 -8.01 22.26
C ARG A 54 27.00 -8.54 22.95
N GLU A 55 26.45 -7.85 23.94
CA GLU A 55 25.22 -8.24 24.66
C GLU A 55 24.01 -7.43 24.16
N THR A 56 24.15 -6.13 23.93
CA THR A 56 23.09 -5.29 23.31
C THR A 56 22.77 -5.74 21.88
N GLY A 57 23.77 -6.22 21.12
CA GLY A 57 23.57 -6.81 19.80
C GLY A 57 22.87 -8.18 19.77
N LYS A 58 22.53 -8.80 20.91
CA LYS A 58 21.95 -10.16 20.97
C LYS A 58 20.42 -10.23 21.11
N ASN A 59 19.74 -9.12 21.40
CA ASN A 59 18.33 -9.14 21.85
C ASN A 59 17.30 -8.67 20.81
N LEU A 60 17.63 -8.69 19.51
CA LEU A 60 16.65 -8.57 18.43
C LEU A 60 16.77 -9.73 17.45
N GLY A 61 15.96 -10.76 17.65
CA GLY A 61 15.67 -11.83 16.68
C GLY A 61 16.89 -12.56 16.12
N LYS A 62 17.46 -13.49 16.89
CA LYS A 62 18.46 -14.42 16.36
C LYS A 62 17.84 -15.33 15.29
N LEU A 63 18.27 -15.15 14.05
CA LEU A 63 18.44 -16.27 13.13
C LEU A 63 19.61 -17.12 13.67
N ASP A 64 19.52 -18.44 13.55
CA ASP A 64 20.56 -19.35 14.04
C ASP A 64 21.68 -19.46 13.01
N TYR A 65 22.77 -18.71 13.23
CA TYR A 65 23.97 -18.75 12.39
C TYR A 65 24.93 -19.87 12.84
N SER A 66 24.40 -21.08 12.91
CA SER A 66 25.19 -22.30 13.07
C SER A 66 26.12 -22.46 11.85
N ARG A 67 27.44 -22.51 12.06
CA ARG A 67 28.43 -22.60 10.97
C ARG A 67 28.15 -23.81 10.06
N PRO A 68 28.21 -23.66 8.72
CA PRO A 68 28.38 -24.78 7.81
C PRO A 68 29.63 -25.60 8.14
N ARG A 69 29.64 -26.85 7.67
CA ARG A 69 30.71 -27.82 7.92
C ARG A 69 31.90 -27.51 7.01
N HIS A 70 33.11 -27.45 7.57
CA HIS A 70 34.34 -27.27 6.78
C HIS A 70 34.49 -28.36 5.71
N PRO A 71 34.91 -28.02 4.47
CA PRO A 71 35.44 -28.98 3.52
C PRO A 71 36.74 -29.62 4.05
N SER A 72 36.99 -30.87 3.68
CA SER A 72 38.28 -31.54 3.88
C SER A 72 39.31 -31.10 2.84
N GLU A 73 40.60 -31.16 3.18
CA GLU A 73 41.74 -30.63 2.40
C GLU A 73 42.01 -31.30 1.02
N ASP A 74 41.09 -32.12 0.50
CA ASP A 74 41.25 -32.95 -0.72
C ASP A 74 40.25 -32.60 -1.86
N GLU A 75 39.50 -31.49 -1.78
CA GLU A 75 38.59 -31.07 -2.88
C GLU A 75 39.22 -29.99 -3.80
N PRO A 76 39.01 -30.06 -5.12
CA PRO A 76 39.67 -29.16 -6.08
C PRO A 76 39.16 -27.71 -6.03
N GLU A 77 40.09 -26.75 -6.19
CA GLU A 77 39.97 -25.29 -5.96
C GLU A 77 38.93 -24.50 -6.79
N ASN A 78 37.98 -25.12 -7.49
CA ASN A 78 37.10 -24.42 -8.44
C ASN A 78 35.60 -24.77 -8.31
N ASN A 79 35.10 -24.93 -7.08
CA ASN A 79 33.70 -25.23 -6.80
C ASN A 79 33.05 -24.11 -5.98
N THR A 80 32.74 -22.98 -6.62
CA THR A 80 31.93 -21.92 -6.01
C THR A 80 30.55 -22.45 -5.65
N GLN A 81 30.23 -22.57 -4.36
CA GLN A 81 28.98 -23.16 -3.85
C GLN A 81 27.71 -22.31 -4.14
N TYR A 82 27.85 -21.23 -4.90
CA TYR A 82 26.76 -20.34 -5.31
C TYR A 82 26.02 -20.88 -6.54
N PRO A 83 24.68 -20.80 -6.60
CA PRO A 83 23.94 -20.97 -7.84
C PRO A 83 24.57 -20.14 -8.95
N HIS A 84 24.74 -20.75 -10.13
CA HIS A 84 25.27 -20.06 -11.32
C HIS A 84 26.67 -19.44 -11.14
N ASN A 85 27.45 -19.94 -10.19
CA ASN A 85 28.76 -19.39 -9.80
C ASN A 85 28.74 -17.88 -9.46
N THR A 86 27.56 -17.32 -9.19
CA THR A 86 27.35 -15.87 -9.04
C THR A 86 27.15 -15.51 -7.57
N HIS A 87 28.06 -14.72 -6.99
CA HIS A 87 27.95 -14.32 -5.58
C HIS A 87 26.65 -13.51 -5.32
N PRO A 88 25.91 -13.71 -4.21
CA PRO A 88 24.59 -13.10 -3.98
C PRO A 88 24.54 -11.56 -4.09
N ILE A 89 25.64 -10.88 -3.80
CA ILE A 89 25.71 -9.41 -3.91
C ILE A 89 25.78 -8.94 -5.36
N LEU A 90 26.21 -9.78 -6.31
CA LEU A 90 26.36 -9.42 -7.73
C LEU A 90 25.04 -9.59 -8.50
N VAL A 91 24.13 -10.42 -8.00
CA VAL A 91 22.81 -10.63 -8.62
C VAL A 91 22.07 -9.29 -8.72
N PRO A 92 21.65 -8.85 -9.92
CA PRO A 92 21.01 -7.55 -10.10
C PRO A 92 19.55 -7.50 -9.61
N GLY A 93 18.99 -8.64 -9.21
CA GLY A 93 17.55 -8.85 -9.07
C GLY A 93 17.01 -9.69 -10.22
N ILE A 94 15.82 -10.25 -10.04
CA ILE A 94 15.12 -11.04 -11.06
C ILE A 94 13.69 -10.55 -11.16
N ALA A 95 13.21 -10.31 -12.38
CA ALA A 95 11.83 -9.95 -12.64
C ALA A 95 10.99 -11.19 -13.04
N ILE A 96 9.67 -11.12 -12.80
CA ILE A 96 8.73 -12.24 -13.02
C ILE A 96 8.66 -12.70 -14.48
N ASP A 97 8.84 -11.78 -15.42
CA ASP A 97 8.88 -12.00 -16.88
C ASP A 97 10.13 -12.77 -17.35
N GLU A 98 11.17 -12.89 -16.51
CA GLU A 98 12.34 -13.72 -16.76
C GLU A 98 12.24 -15.13 -16.12
N GLN A 99 11.06 -15.52 -15.64
CA GLN A 99 10.85 -16.78 -14.93
C GLN A 99 9.83 -17.64 -15.66
N ARG A 100 10.26 -18.84 -16.07
CA ARG A 100 9.38 -19.81 -16.74
C ARG A 100 8.38 -20.37 -15.72
N ARG A 101 7.09 -20.17 -15.95
CA ARG A 101 6.02 -20.64 -15.07
C ARG A 101 4.85 -21.19 -15.89
N ARG A 102 4.42 -22.42 -15.60
CA ARG A 102 3.14 -22.96 -16.07
C ARG A 102 1.99 -22.41 -15.23
N TYR A 103 1.28 -21.43 -15.79
CA TYR A 103 0.05 -20.92 -15.20
C TYR A 103 -1.08 -21.95 -15.31
N SER A 104 -1.83 -22.12 -14.22
CA SER A 104 -2.94 -23.07 -14.15
C SER A 104 -3.85 -22.73 -12.98
N LEU A 105 -5.14 -23.05 -13.12
CA LEU A 105 -6.12 -22.85 -12.06
C LEU A 105 -5.73 -23.66 -10.82
N ASP A 106 -5.52 -22.99 -9.68
CA ASP A 106 -5.37 -23.69 -8.40
C ASP A 106 -6.73 -24.19 -7.96
N LYS A 107 -7.00 -25.45 -8.30
CA LYS A 107 -8.25 -26.15 -8.01
C LYS A 107 -8.64 -26.11 -6.53
N VAL A 108 -7.67 -26.00 -5.60
CA VAL A 108 -7.96 -25.93 -4.16
C VAL A 108 -8.44 -24.54 -3.77
N ILE A 109 -7.71 -23.49 -4.17
CA ILE A 109 -8.12 -22.10 -3.89
C ILE A 109 -9.46 -21.83 -4.56
N PHE A 110 -9.61 -22.17 -5.85
CA PHE A 110 -10.85 -21.95 -6.60
C PHE A 110 -12.03 -22.72 -6.00
N ALA A 111 -11.88 -24.00 -5.67
CA ALA A 111 -12.97 -24.78 -5.09
C ALA A 111 -13.36 -24.29 -3.68
N VAL A 112 -12.39 -23.99 -2.81
CA VAL A 112 -12.67 -23.56 -1.43
C VAL A 112 -13.27 -22.15 -1.42
N ALA A 113 -12.58 -21.15 -1.99
CA ALA A 113 -13.08 -19.79 -2.01
C ALA A 113 -14.38 -19.68 -2.82
N GLY A 114 -14.48 -20.36 -3.96
CA GLY A 114 -15.66 -20.37 -4.83
C GLY A 114 -16.87 -21.01 -4.16
N THR A 115 -16.70 -22.18 -3.51
CA THR A 115 -17.81 -22.83 -2.81
C THR A 115 -18.29 -22.01 -1.62
N LEU A 116 -17.37 -21.46 -0.81
CA LEU A 116 -17.74 -20.64 0.36
C LEU A 116 -18.51 -19.37 -0.05
N THR A 117 -18.04 -18.68 -1.09
CA THR A 117 -18.67 -17.43 -1.55
C THR A 117 -19.97 -17.67 -2.29
N VAL A 118 -20.07 -18.71 -3.13
CA VAL A 118 -21.35 -19.13 -3.75
C VAL A 118 -22.35 -19.59 -2.69
N ALA A 119 -21.93 -20.37 -1.70
CA ALA A 119 -22.80 -20.77 -0.59
C ALA A 119 -23.31 -19.58 0.22
N PHE A 120 -22.45 -18.58 0.48
CA PHE A 120 -22.86 -17.33 1.11
C PHE A 120 -23.89 -16.56 0.27
N VAL A 121 -23.69 -16.44 -1.05
CA VAL A 121 -24.66 -15.80 -1.96
C VAL A 121 -26.01 -16.54 -1.96
N ILE A 122 -26.00 -17.87 -2.02
CA ILE A 122 -27.21 -18.69 -1.95
C ILE A 122 -27.93 -18.49 -0.60
N TRP A 123 -27.19 -18.50 0.52
CA TRP A 123 -27.75 -18.28 1.85
C TRP A 123 -28.36 -16.88 1.99
N GLY A 124 -27.68 -15.85 1.50
CA GLY A 124 -28.17 -14.47 1.52
C GLY A 124 -29.40 -14.23 0.65
N ILE A 125 -29.52 -14.90 -0.50
CA ILE A 125 -30.72 -14.81 -1.36
C ILE A 125 -31.89 -15.62 -0.78
N THR A 126 -31.63 -16.79 -0.18
CA THR A 126 -32.68 -17.69 0.32
C THR A 126 -33.17 -17.37 1.73
N SER A 127 -32.34 -16.74 2.56
CA SER A 127 -32.69 -16.34 3.93
C SER A 127 -31.99 -15.03 4.36
N PRO A 128 -32.33 -13.86 3.75
CA PRO A 128 -31.69 -12.58 4.06
C PRO A 128 -31.70 -12.24 5.55
N SER A 129 -32.82 -12.49 6.25
CA SER A 129 -32.97 -12.23 7.68
C SER A 129 -32.06 -13.08 8.56
N SER A 130 -31.77 -14.33 8.15
CA SER A 130 -30.81 -15.19 8.85
C SER A 130 -29.38 -14.66 8.68
N VAL A 131 -29.02 -14.17 7.49
CA VAL A 131 -27.70 -13.57 7.26
C VAL A 131 -27.57 -12.25 8.01
N ALA A 132 -28.60 -11.39 7.98
CA ALA A 132 -28.61 -10.12 8.71
C ALA A 132 -28.42 -10.33 10.22
N SER A 133 -29.10 -11.29 10.84
CA SER A 133 -28.92 -11.61 12.26
C SER A 133 -27.51 -12.07 12.61
N VAL A 134 -26.86 -12.87 11.74
CA VAL A 134 -25.49 -13.34 11.96
C VAL A 134 -24.48 -12.23 11.68
N ALA A 135 -24.70 -11.43 10.63
CA ALA A 135 -23.87 -10.29 10.27
C ALA A 135 -23.86 -9.22 11.36
N GLN A 136 -25.03 -8.86 11.90
CA GLN A 136 -25.16 -7.96 13.05
C GLN A 136 -24.38 -8.50 14.27
N THR A 137 -24.63 -9.76 14.66
CA THR A 137 -23.95 -10.37 15.82
C THR A 137 -22.42 -10.38 15.66
N ALA A 138 -21.93 -10.65 14.45
CA ALA A 138 -20.50 -10.65 14.15
C ALA A 138 -19.93 -9.22 14.07
N TYR A 139 -20.69 -8.26 13.56
CA TYR A 139 -20.34 -6.83 13.53
C TYR A 139 -20.23 -6.26 14.94
N ASP A 140 -21.25 -6.45 15.79
CA ASP A 140 -21.26 -6.00 17.19
C ASP A 140 -20.06 -6.58 17.96
N TRP A 141 -19.78 -7.87 17.76
CA TRP A 141 -18.59 -8.50 18.35
C TRP A 141 -17.30 -7.88 17.80
N ALA A 142 -17.18 -7.70 16.48
CA ALA A 142 -15.98 -7.21 15.85
C ALA A 142 -15.67 -5.75 16.24
N THR A 143 -16.64 -4.86 16.18
CA THR A 143 -16.46 -3.44 16.52
C THR A 143 -16.12 -3.29 18.01
N MET A 144 -16.83 -3.97 18.90
CA MET A 144 -16.61 -3.89 20.35
C MET A 144 -15.28 -4.50 20.81
N ASN A 145 -14.86 -5.64 20.25
CA ASN A 145 -13.68 -6.38 20.72
C ASN A 145 -12.39 -6.09 19.93
N VAL A 146 -12.51 -5.80 18.61
CA VAL A 146 -11.37 -5.56 17.71
C VAL A 146 -11.44 -4.23 16.94
N GLY A 147 -12.38 -3.33 17.22
CA GLY A 147 -12.41 -1.99 16.61
C GLY A 147 -11.10 -1.21 16.82
N TRP A 148 -10.56 -1.24 18.04
CA TRP A 148 -9.25 -0.63 18.36
C TRP A 148 -8.09 -1.21 17.53
N PHE A 149 -8.17 -2.49 17.14
CA PHE A 149 -7.12 -3.16 16.38
C PHE A 149 -7.03 -2.62 14.96
N PHE A 150 -8.16 -2.25 14.34
CA PHE A 150 -8.17 -1.58 13.03
C PHE A 150 -7.40 -0.24 13.06
N ASN A 151 -7.63 0.60 14.07
CA ASN A 151 -6.89 1.86 14.24
C ASN A 151 -5.39 1.59 14.43
N VAL A 152 -5.01 0.64 15.28
CA VAL A 152 -3.60 0.26 15.50
C VAL A 152 -2.95 -0.28 14.22
N VAL A 153 -3.65 -1.09 13.42
CA VAL A 153 -3.16 -1.59 12.13
C VAL A 153 -2.91 -0.43 11.16
N ALA A 154 -3.86 0.50 11.02
CA ALA A 154 -3.70 1.68 10.16
C ALA A 154 -2.45 2.52 10.54
N ILE A 155 -2.29 2.81 11.84
CA ILE A 155 -1.17 3.59 12.39
C ILE A 155 0.17 2.87 12.14
N ILE A 156 0.26 1.57 12.47
CA ILE A 156 1.49 0.78 12.30
C ILE A 156 1.90 0.73 10.83
N ILE A 157 0.95 0.54 9.90
CA ILE A 157 1.24 0.50 8.46
C ILE A 157 1.83 1.84 7.99
N LEU A 158 1.17 2.96 8.30
CA LEU A 158 1.63 4.29 7.89
C LEU A 158 3.04 4.59 8.43
N VAL A 159 3.25 4.36 9.74
CA VAL A 159 4.56 4.60 10.38
C VAL A 159 5.63 3.68 9.82
N ALA A 160 5.36 2.38 9.64
CA ALA A 160 6.31 1.42 9.09
C ALA A 160 6.73 1.78 7.66
N LEU A 161 5.80 2.21 6.80
CA LEU A 161 6.12 2.62 5.43
C LEU A 161 6.90 3.93 5.36
N LEU A 162 6.58 4.92 6.20
CA LEU A 162 7.37 6.15 6.26
C LEU A 162 8.81 5.86 6.74
N ILE A 163 8.99 5.03 7.78
CA ILE A 163 10.30 4.53 8.20
C ILE A 163 11.01 3.83 7.03
N LEU A 164 10.32 2.95 6.29
CA LEU A 164 10.89 2.23 5.16
C LEU A 164 11.35 3.18 4.04
N ALA A 165 10.52 4.15 3.66
CA ALA A 165 10.81 5.14 2.63
C ALA A 165 12.03 6.01 2.98
N PHE A 166 12.15 6.48 4.23
CA PHE A 166 13.29 7.30 4.67
C PHE A 166 14.54 6.47 5.00
N SER A 167 14.42 5.17 5.25
CA SER A 167 15.55 4.27 5.48
C SER A 167 16.48 4.11 4.25
N SER A 168 17.57 3.35 4.45
CA SER A 168 18.44 2.90 3.35
C SER A 168 17.71 1.97 2.37
N TYR A 169 16.77 1.13 2.83
CA TYR A 169 15.99 0.22 1.97
C TYR A 169 15.11 0.97 0.96
N GLY A 170 14.66 2.19 1.28
CA GLY A 170 13.93 3.06 0.35
C GLY A 170 14.68 3.37 -0.97
N LYS A 171 15.98 3.11 -1.03
CA LYS A 171 16.80 3.25 -2.26
C LYS A 171 16.82 1.99 -3.16
N ILE A 172 16.23 0.87 -2.74
CA ILE A 172 16.16 -0.37 -3.56
C ILE A 172 15.12 -0.14 -4.68
N PRO A 173 15.39 -0.53 -5.94
CA PRO A 173 14.41 -0.49 -7.02
C PRO A 173 13.40 -1.64 -6.92
N LEU A 174 12.16 -1.38 -7.34
CA LEU A 174 11.12 -2.38 -7.60
C LEU A 174 11.33 -2.96 -9.01
N GLY A 175 12.46 -3.64 -9.18
CA GLY A 175 13.02 -4.07 -10.47
C GLY A 175 14.46 -4.55 -10.29
N LYS A 176 15.12 -4.87 -11.40
CA LYS A 176 16.56 -5.12 -11.45
C LYS A 176 17.35 -3.84 -11.13
N ASP A 177 18.62 -4.01 -10.80
CA ASP A 177 19.57 -2.91 -10.71
C ASP A 177 19.61 -2.15 -12.03
N ASP A 178 19.64 -0.81 -11.94
CA ASP A 178 19.60 0.14 -13.05
C ASP A 178 18.38 0.03 -14.01
N GLU A 179 17.37 -0.78 -13.67
CA GLU A 179 16.11 -0.83 -14.39
C GLU A 179 15.35 0.50 -14.26
N LYS A 180 15.06 1.13 -15.40
CA LYS A 180 14.32 2.40 -15.46
C LYS A 180 12.82 2.15 -15.25
N ALA A 181 12.13 3.15 -14.71
CA ALA A 181 10.69 3.10 -14.54
C ALA A 181 9.98 2.90 -15.90
N GLU A 182 9.16 1.85 -16.00
CA GLU A 182 8.42 1.48 -17.22
C GLU A 182 7.50 2.63 -17.68
N PHE A 183 6.82 3.25 -16.72
CA PHE A 183 5.96 4.41 -16.96
C PHE A 183 6.62 5.71 -16.51
N SER A 184 6.55 6.73 -17.37
CA SER A 184 6.98 8.10 -17.04
C SER A 184 6.33 8.59 -15.74
N THR A 185 6.98 9.48 -15.00
CA THR A 185 6.42 10.00 -13.74
C THR A 185 5.07 10.70 -13.95
N PHE A 186 4.84 11.38 -15.07
CA PHE A 186 3.54 11.95 -15.38
C PHE A 186 2.48 10.86 -15.63
N SER A 187 2.80 9.84 -16.44
CA SER A 187 1.91 8.70 -16.70
C SER A 187 1.55 7.95 -15.41
N TRP A 188 2.52 7.74 -14.53
CA TRP A 188 2.34 7.08 -13.24
C TRP A 188 1.47 7.89 -12.28
N VAL A 189 1.71 9.20 -12.15
CA VAL A 189 0.85 10.13 -11.39
C VAL A 189 -0.59 10.08 -11.90
N ALA A 190 -0.78 10.11 -13.23
CA ALA A 190 -2.11 10.04 -13.84
C ALA A 190 -2.81 8.69 -13.58
N MET A 191 -2.09 7.57 -13.55
CA MET A 191 -2.65 6.25 -13.23
C MET A 191 -2.93 6.06 -11.73
N LEU A 192 -2.13 6.65 -10.84
CA LEU A 192 -2.45 6.71 -9.40
C LEU A 192 -3.70 7.56 -9.14
N PHE A 193 -3.84 8.69 -9.84
CA PHE A 193 -5.03 9.53 -9.81
C PHE A 193 -6.27 8.81 -10.35
N ALA A 194 -6.12 8.07 -11.45
CA ALA A 194 -7.15 7.21 -12.02
C ALA A 194 -7.67 6.16 -11.03
N ALA A 195 -6.79 5.60 -10.19
CA ALA A 195 -7.16 4.64 -9.15
C ALA A 195 -7.76 5.30 -7.90
N GLY A 196 -7.45 6.57 -7.63
CA GLY A 196 -7.98 7.31 -6.48
C GLY A 196 -9.35 7.93 -6.72
N ILE A 197 -9.65 8.36 -7.94
CA ILE A 197 -10.99 8.84 -8.29
C ILE A 197 -11.92 7.66 -8.56
N GLY A 198 -13.00 7.57 -7.80
CA GLY A 198 -14.01 6.53 -7.92
C GLY A 198 -15.37 6.99 -7.40
N ILE A 199 -16.29 6.02 -7.26
CA ILE A 199 -17.66 6.18 -6.75
C ILE A 199 -17.71 7.01 -5.46
N GLY A 200 -16.74 6.83 -4.57
CA GLY A 200 -16.64 7.58 -3.31
C GLY A 200 -16.63 9.10 -3.46
N VAL A 201 -15.98 9.64 -4.51
CA VAL A 201 -15.91 11.10 -4.73
C VAL A 201 -17.29 11.72 -4.98
N LEU A 202 -18.20 10.98 -5.62
CA LEU A 202 -19.57 11.46 -5.86
C LEU A 202 -20.51 11.12 -4.71
N PHE A 203 -20.29 9.99 -4.01
CA PHE A 203 -21.12 9.57 -2.87
C PHE A 203 -20.71 10.31 -1.57
N PHE A 204 -19.51 10.01 -1.04
CA PHE A 204 -19.02 10.53 0.24
C PHE A 204 -18.43 11.94 0.12
N GLY A 205 -17.93 12.33 -1.06
CA GLY A 205 -17.40 13.68 -1.33
C GLY A 205 -18.26 14.81 -0.78
N PRO A 206 -19.56 14.88 -1.12
CA PRO A 206 -20.48 15.85 -0.54
C PRO A 206 -21.06 15.41 0.81
N SER A 207 -21.38 14.12 0.98
CA SER A 207 -22.17 13.68 2.15
C SER A 207 -21.38 13.61 3.45
N GLU A 208 -20.16 13.07 3.45
CA GLU A 208 -19.40 12.80 4.68
C GLU A 208 -18.98 14.10 5.40
N PRO A 209 -18.43 15.13 4.73
CA PRO A 209 -18.19 16.43 5.34
C PRO A 209 -19.47 17.09 5.85
N LEU A 210 -20.59 16.98 5.13
CA LEU A 210 -21.86 17.55 5.58
C LEU A 210 -22.36 16.85 6.85
N THR A 211 -22.30 15.51 6.90
CA THR A 211 -22.68 14.75 8.09
C THR A 211 -21.80 15.11 9.28
N TYR A 212 -20.48 15.26 9.13
CA TYR A 212 -19.60 15.68 10.22
C TYR A 212 -19.73 17.16 10.62
N PHE A 213 -20.30 18.00 9.76
CA PHE A 213 -20.63 19.39 10.12
C PHE A 213 -21.90 19.45 11.00
N ILE A 214 -22.94 18.71 10.61
CA ILE A 214 -24.24 18.66 11.32
C ILE A 214 -24.15 17.78 12.58
N SER A 215 -23.35 16.72 12.55
CA SER A 215 -23.12 15.79 13.66
C SER A 215 -21.62 15.45 13.77
N PRO A 216 -20.83 16.34 14.40
CA PRO A 216 -19.39 16.15 14.56
C PRO A 216 -19.04 14.88 15.34
N PRO A 217 -17.82 14.35 15.15
CA PRO A 217 -17.33 13.23 15.95
C PRO A 217 -17.41 13.55 17.46
N PRO A 218 -17.84 12.61 18.31
CA PRO A 218 -18.01 12.89 19.74
C PRO A 218 -16.74 13.44 20.41
N LEU A 219 -16.92 14.42 21.29
CA LEU A 219 -15.84 15.12 22.00
C LEU A 219 -14.84 15.82 21.02
N THR A 220 -15.34 16.52 19.99
CA THR A 220 -14.53 17.36 19.09
C THR A 220 -15.02 18.82 19.01
N ASN A 221 -16.09 19.09 18.26
CA ASN A 221 -16.61 20.44 18.01
C ASN A 221 -18.13 20.50 18.28
N ASP A 222 -18.63 21.71 18.56
CA ASP A 222 -20.07 21.94 18.64
C ASP A 222 -20.70 21.82 17.23
N PRO A 223 -21.87 21.17 17.07
CA PRO A 223 -22.57 21.06 15.79
C PRO A 223 -22.73 22.40 15.06
N GLU A 224 -22.55 22.38 13.74
CA GLU A 224 -22.70 23.52 12.82
C GLU A 224 -21.81 24.75 13.10
N SER A 225 -20.84 24.63 14.00
CA SER A 225 -19.87 25.69 14.32
C SER A 225 -18.84 25.94 13.21
N THR A 226 -18.10 27.06 13.31
CA THR A 226 -17.02 27.36 12.34
C THR A 226 -15.83 26.39 12.51
N GLU A 227 -15.67 25.90 13.73
CA GLU A 227 -14.73 24.86 14.14
C GLU A 227 -15.15 23.51 13.56
N ALA A 228 -16.44 23.13 13.65
CA ALA A 228 -16.97 21.92 13.04
C ALA A 228 -16.82 21.88 11.52
N LEU A 229 -16.89 23.01 10.80
CA LEU A 229 -16.56 23.05 9.37
C LEU A 229 -15.13 22.57 9.08
N HIS A 230 -14.16 22.96 9.90
CA HIS A 230 -12.77 22.55 9.72
C HIS A 230 -12.55 21.11 10.22
N GLY A 231 -13.12 20.74 11.37
CA GLY A 231 -13.09 19.39 11.92
C GLY A 231 -13.74 18.34 11.01
N ALA A 232 -14.87 18.67 10.37
CA ALA A 232 -15.53 17.82 9.39
C ALA A 232 -14.63 17.50 8.19
N MET A 233 -13.96 18.53 7.66
CA MET A 233 -12.99 18.32 6.58
C MET A 233 -11.78 17.50 7.05
N ALA A 234 -11.26 17.76 8.25
CA ALA A 234 -10.14 17.02 8.82
C ALA A 234 -10.45 15.53 9.04
N GLN A 235 -11.62 15.20 9.59
CA GLN A 235 -12.08 13.83 9.79
C GLN A 235 -12.26 13.09 8.44
N THR A 236 -12.77 13.80 7.43
CA THR A 236 -12.88 13.25 6.06
C THR A 236 -11.50 13.00 5.44
N TYR A 237 -10.56 13.95 5.58
CA TYR A 237 -9.18 13.80 5.12
C TYR A 237 -8.44 12.67 5.86
N PHE A 238 -8.81 12.39 7.11
CA PHE A 238 -8.29 11.24 7.85
C PHE A 238 -8.73 9.90 7.25
N HIS A 239 -10.00 9.75 6.88
CA HIS A 239 -10.52 8.53 6.26
C HIS A 239 -10.02 8.30 4.83
N TRP A 240 -9.89 9.35 4.01
CA TRP A 240 -9.53 9.24 2.58
C TRP A 240 -8.05 9.53 2.26
N GLY A 241 -7.27 9.94 3.26
CA GLY A 241 -5.87 10.35 3.13
C GLY A 241 -4.84 9.27 3.47
N PHE A 242 -3.78 9.67 4.18
CA PHE A 242 -2.52 8.93 4.22
C PHE A 242 -2.64 7.47 4.69
N HIS A 243 -3.56 7.16 5.61
CA HIS A 243 -3.76 5.82 6.15
C HIS A 243 -4.30 4.83 5.12
N ALA A 244 -5.31 5.22 4.34
CA ALA A 244 -5.88 4.39 3.28
C ALA A 244 -4.82 4.04 2.23
N TRP A 245 -4.10 5.06 1.75
CA TRP A 245 -3.06 4.89 0.74
C TRP A 245 -1.81 4.18 1.25
N ALA A 246 -1.52 4.24 2.56
CA ALA A 246 -0.47 3.42 3.17
C ALA A 246 -0.82 1.93 3.17
N MET A 247 -2.08 1.54 3.38
CA MET A 247 -2.50 0.13 3.25
C MET A 247 -2.25 -0.40 1.83
N TYR A 248 -2.55 0.41 0.81
CA TYR A 248 -2.29 0.06 -0.59
C TYR A 248 -0.81 0.03 -0.94
N ALA A 249 -0.03 1.00 -0.46
CA ALA A 249 1.41 1.03 -0.63
C ALA A 249 2.11 -0.16 0.05
N LEU A 250 1.58 -0.68 1.17
CA LEU A 250 2.15 -1.85 1.82
C LEU A 250 2.01 -3.10 0.95
N VAL A 251 0.78 -3.40 0.53
CA VAL A 251 0.50 -4.60 -0.28
C VAL A 251 1.16 -4.46 -1.65
N GLY A 252 0.98 -3.33 -2.33
CA GLY A 252 1.58 -3.10 -3.65
C GLY A 252 3.10 -3.07 -3.64
N GLY A 253 3.73 -2.53 -2.60
CA GLY A 253 5.18 -2.51 -2.47
C GLY A 253 5.78 -3.89 -2.23
N ALA A 254 5.14 -4.68 -1.36
CA ALA A 254 5.53 -6.06 -1.09
C ALA A 254 5.35 -6.96 -2.33
N ILE A 255 4.23 -6.83 -3.06
CA ILE A 255 3.99 -7.56 -4.32
C ILE A 255 4.99 -7.13 -5.40
N ALA A 256 5.19 -5.83 -5.61
CA ALA A 256 6.12 -5.32 -6.63
C ALA A 256 7.56 -5.78 -6.36
N TYR A 257 7.98 -5.81 -5.09
CA TYR A 257 9.28 -6.34 -4.70
C TYR A 257 9.35 -7.86 -4.93
N ALA A 258 8.35 -8.63 -4.50
CA ALA A 258 8.31 -10.07 -4.72
C ALA A 258 8.37 -10.43 -6.22
N ALA A 259 7.63 -9.71 -7.07
CA ALA A 259 7.56 -9.98 -8.51
C ALA A 259 8.75 -9.43 -9.31
N TYR A 260 9.06 -8.13 -9.20
CA TYR A 260 10.03 -7.45 -10.07
C TYR A 260 11.47 -7.44 -9.52
N ARG A 261 11.65 -7.66 -8.21
CA ARG A 261 13.00 -7.78 -7.60
C ARG A 261 13.40 -9.23 -7.34
N ARG A 262 12.43 -10.13 -7.06
CA ARG A 262 12.66 -11.49 -6.56
C ARG A 262 12.05 -12.61 -7.43
N GLY A 263 11.54 -12.30 -8.62
CA GLY A 263 11.07 -13.29 -9.62
C GLY A 263 9.86 -14.15 -9.20
N ARG A 264 9.06 -13.70 -8.23
CA ARG A 264 7.91 -14.46 -7.72
C ARG A 264 6.62 -14.16 -8.49
N SER A 265 5.64 -15.05 -8.37
CA SER A 265 4.29 -14.82 -8.89
C SER A 265 3.61 -13.64 -8.17
N LEU A 266 2.68 -12.98 -8.86
CA LEU A 266 1.82 -11.89 -8.32
C LEU A 266 0.73 -12.43 -7.37
N LEU A 267 1.12 -13.26 -6.41
CA LEU A 267 0.28 -13.80 -5.33
C LEU A 267 0.65 -13.16 -3.99
N LEU A 268 -0.30 -13.02 -3.07
CA LEU A 268 -0.01 -12.47 -1.74
C LEU A 268 0.76 -13.49 -0.89
N SER A 269 0.50 -14.79 -1.07
CA SER A 269 1.30 -15.88 -0.50
C SER A 269 2.80 -15.77 -0.81
N SER A 270 3.19 -15.21 -1.96
CA SER A 270 4.60 -15.09 -2.40
C SER A 270 5.44 -14.15 -1.52
N ILE A 271 4.80 -13.18 -0.86
CA ILE A 271 5.44 -12.24 0.07
C ILE A 271 6.01 -13.01 1.28
N PHE A 272 5.33 -14.09 1.68
CA PHE A 272 5.64 -14.83 2.90
C PHE A 272 6.74 -15.90 2.74
N GLN A 273 7.32 -16.04 1.55
CA GLN A 273 8.32 -17.08 1.28
C GLN A 273 9.55 -16.98 2.19
N THR A 274 10.01 -15.78 2.54
CA THR A 274 11.12 -15.59 3.50
C THR A 274 10.69 -15.74 4.97
N LEU A 275 9.38 -15.77 5.28
CA LEU A 275 8.87 -15.98 6.64
C LEU A 275 8.57 -17.46 6.93
N PHE A 276 7.94 -18.17 5.99
CA PHE A 276 7.51 -19.57 6.17
C PHE A 276 8.32 -20.59 5.33
N GLY A 277 9.19 -20.13 4.44
CA GLY A 277 9.91 -20.97 3.47
C GLY A 277 9.05 -21.34 2.25
N LYS A 278 9.71 -21.65 1.12
CA LYS A 278 9.06 -21.98 -0.17
C LYS A 278 7.92 -22.99 -0.03
N ARG A 279 8.18 -24.09 0.68
CA ARG A 279 7.23 -25.19 0.89
C ARG A 279 5.92 -24.80 1.58
N GLN A 280 5.93 -23.80 2.47
CA GLN A 280 4.72 -23.38 3.19
C GLN A 280 4.01 -22.22 2.49
N SER A 281 4.75 -21.32 1.83
CA SER A 281 4.19 -20.26 0.98
C SER A 281 3.54 -20.81 -0.30
N GLU A 282 4.02 -21.93 -0.85
CA GLU A 282 3.36 -22.67 -1.94
C GLU A 282 2.36 -23.73 -1.41
N GLY A 283 2.34 -23.93 -0.09
CA GLY A 283 1.55 -24.94 0.62
C GLY A 283 0.29 -24.40 1.27
N PHE A 284 -0.13 -25.03 2.38
CA PHE A 284 -1.38 -24.71 3.07
C PHE A 284 -1.44 -23.27 3.59
N ALA A 285 -0.35 -22.77 4.19
CA ALA A 285 -0.33 -21.42 4.76
C ALA A 285 -0.48 -20.33 3.68
N GLY A 286 0.22 -20.46 2.55
CA GLY A 286 0.04 -19.56 1.40
C GLY A 286 -1.37 -19.60 0.83
N LYS A 287 -1.94 -20.81 0.65
CA LYS A 287 -3.32 -20.96 0.16
C LYS A 287 -4.34 -20.30 1.09
N LEU A 288 -4.15 -20.34 2.41
CA LEU A 288 -5.00 -19.60 3.34
C LEU A 288 -4.89 -18.08 3.13
N VAL A 289 -3.68 -17.54 2.98
CA VAL A 289 -3.46 -16.11 2.69
C VAL A 289 -4.18 -15.69 1.42
N ASP A 290 -4.03 -16.45 0.33
CA ASP A 290 -4.67 -16.12 -0.95
C ASP A 290 -6.21 -16.29 -0.88
N ILE A 291 -6.74 -17.27 -0.13
CA ILE A 291 -8.19 -17.40 0.12
C ILE A 291 -8.73 -16.20 0.91
N PHE A 292 -8.05 -15.77 1.98
CA PHE A 292 -8.47 -14.59 2.74
C PHE A 292 -8.38 -13.31 1.90
N ALA A 293 -7.37 -13.17 1.04
CA ALA A 293 -7.26 -12.08 0.09
C ALA A 293 -8.44 -12.04 -0.90
N ILE A 294 -8.84 -13.20 -1.44
CA ILE A 294 -10.00 -13.32 -2.33
C ILE A 294 -11.28 -12.92 -1.61
N VAL A 295 -11.54 -13.46 -0.41
CA VAL A 295 -12.74 -13.13 0.38
C VAL A 295 -12.77 -11.63 0.70
N ALA A 296 -11.69 -11.06 1.23
CA ALA A 296 -11.61 -9.65 1.56
C ALA A 296 -11.85 -8.76 0.33
N THR A 297 -11.23 -9.07 -0.81
CA THR A 297 -11.41 -8.31 -2.05
C THR A 297 -12.83 -8.37 -2.59
N LEU A 298 -13.46 -9.55 -2.56
CA LEU A 298 -14.84 -9.73 -3.02
C LEU A 298 -15.82 -8.90 -2.20
N PHE A 299 -15.72 -8.93 -0.87
CA PHE A 299 -16.59 -8.16 0.01
C PHE A 299 -16.31 -6.66 -0.04
N GLY A 300 -15.04 -6.23 -0.03
CA GLY A 300 -14.68 -4.81 -0.17
C GLY A 300 -15.10 -4.20 -1.50
N THR A 301 -15.02 -4.96 -2.60
CA THR A 301 -15.48 -4.49 -3.92
C THR A 301 -17.00 -4.55 -4.03
N ALA A 302 -17.66 -5.60 -3.53
CA ALA A 302 -19.12 -5.70 -3.52
C ALA A 302 -19.78 -4.53 -2.78
N ALA A 303 -19.18 -4.04 -1.68
CA ALA A 303 -19.65 -2.83 -1.00
C ALA A 303 -19.55 -1.58 -1.90
N ALA A 304 -18.42 -1.37 -2.58
CA ALA A 304 -18.28 -0.27 -3.54
C ALA A 304 -19.32 -0.34 -4.68
N LEU A 305 -19.62 -1.55 -5.18
CA LEU A 305 -20.66 -1.78 -6.19
C LEU A 305 -22.08 -1.51 -5.66
N GLY A 306 -22.38 -1.86 -4.41
CA GLY A 306 -23.66 -1.55 -3.76
C GLY A 306 -23.86 -0.05 -3.53
N ILE A 307 -22.81 0.66 -3.10
CA ILE A 307 -22.77 2.13 -2.97
C ILE A 307 -23.06 2.79 -4.33
N ALA A 308 -22.44 2.30 -5.41
CA ALA A 308 -22.71 2.77 -6.77
C ALA A 308 -24.17 2.52 -7.19
N ALA A 309 -24.72 1.34 -6.89
CA ALA A 309 -26.11 1.00 -7.20
C ALA A 309 -27.11 1.90 -6.44
N MET A 310 -26.84 2.23 -5.17
CA MET A 310 -27.62 3.21 -4.40
C MET A 310 -27.57 4.60 -5.06
N GLN A 311 -26.37 5.09 -5.40
CA GLN A 311 -26.20 6.40 -6.05
C GLN A 311 -26.92 6.48 -7.41
N ILE A 312 -26.80 5.43 -8.22
CA ILE A 312 -27.48 5.32 -9.52
C ILE A 312 -29.00 5.26 -9.31
N GLY A 313 -29.48 4.54 -8.28
CA GLY A 313 -30.89 4.48 -7.92
C GLY A 313 -31.48 5.86 -7.62
N THR A 314 -30.82 6.64 -6.76
CA THR A 314 -31.24 8.03 -6.45
C THR A 314 -31.23 8.90 -7.71
N GLY A 315 -30.17 8.82 -8.53
CA GLY A 315 -30.12 9.54 -9.80
C GLY A 315 -31.24 9.17 -10.76
N VAL A 316 -31.56 7.89 -10.90
CA VAL A 316 -32.66 7.39 -11.74
C VAL A 316 -34.02 7.85 -11.20
N SER A 317 -34.22 7.88 -9.89
CA SER A 317 -35.44 8.40 -9.25
C SER A 317 -35.67 9.87 -9.64
N ILE A 318 -34.63 10.70 -9.49
CA ILE A 318 -34.66 12.13 -9.83
C ILE A 318 -34.90 12.34 -11.33
N VAL A 319 -34.14 11.67 -12.19
CA VAL A 319 -34.22 11.80 -13.65
C VAL A 319 -35.55 11.33 -14.23
N SER A 320 -36.15 10.27 -13.68
CA SER A 320 -37.41 9.71 -14.18
C SER A 320 -38.66 10.29 -13.53
N GLY A 321 -38.50 11.03 -12.42
CA GLY A 321 -39.62 11.42 -11.55
C GLY A 321 -40.29 10.24 -10.84
N ALA A 322 -39.72 9.03 -10.91
CA ALA A 322 -40.17 7.90 -10.12
C ALA A 322 -39.82 8.14 -8.64
N GLY A 323 -40.74 7.78 -7.73
CA GLY A 323 -40.52 7.90 -6.28
C GLY A 323 -39.37 7.02 -5.76
N PRO A 324 -39.14 7.01 -4.43
CA PRO A 324 -38.00 6.35 -3.81
C PRO A 324 -37.78 4.91 -4.29
N MET A 325 -36.53 4.61 -4.67
CA MET A 325 -36.17 3.30 -5.20
C MET A 325 -36.32 2.21 -4.14
N THR A 326 -37.07 1.16 -4.48
CA THR A 326 -37.15 -0.04 -3.62
C THR A 326 -35.88 -0.89 -3.75
N ASN A 327 -35.56 -1.70 -2.74
CA ASN A 327 -34.43 -2.64 -2.80
C ASN A 327 -34.49 -3.54 -4.06
N ASN A 328 -35.68 -3.93 -4.49
CA ASN A 328 -35.88 -4.70 -5.73
C ASN A 328 -35.40 -3.93 -6.99
N MET A 329 -35.59 -2.61 -7.04
CA MET A 329 -35.12 -1.77 -8.14
C MET A 329 -33.59 -1.59 -8.10
N LEU A 330 -33.00 -1.48 -6.91
CA LEU A 330 -31.53 -1.48 -6.74
C LEU A 330 -30.91 -2.81 -7.18
N VAL A 331 -31.56 -3.95 -6.89
CA VAL A 331 -31.14 -5.27 -7.39
C VAL A 331 -31.23 -5.34 -8.92
N VAL A 332 -32.29 -4.80 -9.54
CA VAL A 332 -32.38 -4.70 -11.01
C VAL A 332 -31.26 -3.84 -11.59
N ILE A 333 -30.92 -2.70 -10.95
CA ILE A 333 -29.79 -1.85 -11.35
C ILE A 333 -28.48 -2.65 -11.30
N ILE A 334 -28.20 -3.37 -10.21
CA ILE A 334 -27.03 -4.26 -10.13
C ILE A 334 -27.05 -5.26 -11.28
N CYS A 335 -28.15 -5.98 -11.51
CA CYS A 335 -28.23 -6.98 -12.59
C CYS A 335 -27.94 -6.38 -13.98
N VAL A 336 -28.44 -5.18 -14.29
CA VAL A 336 -28.16 -4.48 -15.56
C VAL A 336 -26.69 -4.12 -15.69
N LEU A 337 -26.07 -3.60 -14.61
CA LEU A 337 -24.66 -3.24 -14.61
C LEU A 337 -23.74 -4.49 -14.64
N THR A 338 -24.14 -5.58 -14.00
CA THR A 338 -23.49 -6.90 -14.09
C THR A 338 -23.52 -7.44 -15.53
N VAL A 339 -24.61 -7.27 -16.27
CA VAL A 339 -24.66 -7.61 -17.71
C VAL A 339 -23.65 -6.76 -18.50
N GLY A 340 -23.54 -5.46 -18.20
CA GLY A 340 -22.51 -4.58 -18.78
C GLY A 340 -21.09 -5.06 -18.49
N PHE A 341 -20.81 -5.49 -17.26
CA PHE A 341 -19.55 -6.12 -16.87
C PHE A 341 -19.29 -7.44 -17.62
N ILE A 342 -20.27 -8.33 -17.76
CA ILE A 342 -20.07 -9.61 -18.48
C ILE A 342 -19.73 -9.36 -19.94
N ILE A 343 -20.40 -8.39 -20.58
CA ILE A 343 -20.08 -7.96 -21.96
C ILE A 343 -18.62 -7.45 -22.01
N SER A 344 -18.21 -6.59 -21.07
CA SER A 344 -16.82 -6.12 -20.93
C SER A 344 -15.82 -7.29 -20.86
N ALA A 345 -15.95 -8.15 -19.85
CA ALA A 345 -15.01 -9.23 -19.56
C ALA A 345 -14.91 -10.28 -20.68
N VAL A 346 -16.03 -10.63 -21.33
CA VAL A 346 -16.02 -11.62 -22.43
C VAL A 346 -15.49 -11.04 -23.73
N SER A 347 -15.84 -9.78 -24.04
CA SER A 347 -15.46 -9.13 -25.30
C SER A 347 -13.95 -9.04 -25.51
N GLY A 348 -13.16 -9.02 -24.44
CA GLY A 348 -11.70 -8.83 -24.52
C GLY A 348 -11.30 -7.45 -25.03
N VAL A 349 -12.22 -6.48 -25.02
CA VAL A 349 -12.02 -5.12 -25.55
C VAL A 349 -11.24 -4.27 -24.50
N SER A 350 -10.01 -4.70 -24.20
CA SER A 350 -9.07 -4.04 -23.30
C SER A 350 -8.85 -2.56 -23.66
N LYS A 351 -8.84 -2.25 -24.97
CA LYS A 351 -8.81 -0.89 -25.51
C LYS A 351 -10.03 -0.05 -25.11
N GLY A 352 -11.23 -0.64 -25.11
CA GLY A 352 -12.48 0.05 -24.77
C GLY A 352 -12.65 0.25 -23.27
N ILE A 353 -12.24 -0.71 -22.44
CA ILE A 353 -12.21 -0.56 -20.98
C ILE A 353 -11.26 0.58 -20.60
N ARG A 354 -10.06 0.62 -21.19
CA ARG A 354 -9.09 1.71 -21.02
C ARG A 354 -9.65 3.07 -21.47
N TYR A 355 -10.39 3.12 -22.58
CA TYR A 355 -11.02 4.34 -23.08
C TYR A 355 -12.16 4.81 -22.17
N LEU A 356 -13.06 3.91 -21.75
CA LEU A 356 -14.15 4.19 -20.81
C LEU A 356 -13.60 4.72 -19.48
N SER A 357 -12.59 4.05 -18.90
CA SER A 357 -11.92 4.49 -17.67
C SER A 357 -11.32 5.90 -17.84
N SER A 358 -10.63 6.17 -18.96
CA SER A 358 -10.05 7.49 -19.26
C SER A 358 -11.11 8.59 -19.36
N ILE A 359 -12.22 8.34 -20.07
CA ILE A 359 -13.38 9.25 -20.11
C ILE A 359 -13.92 9.48 -18.70
N ASN A 360 -14.07 8.42 -17.91
CA ASN A 360 -14.74 8.49 -16.62
C ASN A 360 -14.02 9.40 -15.63
N ILE A 361 -12.68 9.35 -15.64
CA ILE A 361 -11.83 10.24 -14.85
C ILE A 361 -12.01 11.68 -15.32
N ILE A 362 -11.99 11.94 -16.65
CA ILE A 362 -12.18 13.28 -17.21
C ILE A 362 -13.56 13.84 -16.84
N LEU A 363 -14.63 13.03 -16.91
CA LEU A 363 -15.98 13.43 -16.52
C LEU A 363 -16.07 13.70 -15.01
N THR A 364 -15.47 12.87 -14.17
CA THR A 364 -15.52 13.06 -12.70
C THR A 364 -14.74 14.29 -12.26
N VAL A 365 -13.55 14.52 -12.84
CA VAL A 365 -12.79 15.76 -12.65
C VAL A 365 -13.55 16.96 -13.20
N GLY A 366 -14.25 16.80 -14.32
CA GLY A 366 -15.17 17.79 -14.88
C GLY A 366 -16.30 18.16 -13.92
N ILE A 367 -16.94 17.18 -13.27
CA ILE A 367 -17.95 17.40 -12.23
C ILE A 367 -17.35 18.21 -11.08
N VAL A 368 -16.22 17.78 -10.50
CA VAL A 368 -15.55 18.49 -9.39
C VAL A 368 -15.16 19.92 -9.80
N ALA A 369 -14.67 20.12 -11.03
CA ALA A 369 -14.34 21.44 -11.55
C ALA A 369 -15.59 22.33 -11.74
N LEU A 370 -16.70 21.78 -12.23
CA LEU A 370 -17.97 22.50 -12.32
C LEU A 370 -18.46 22.95 -10.93
N VAL A 371 -18.39 22.07 -9.91
CA VAL A 371 -18.73 22.42 -8.52
C VAL A 371 -17.82 23.54 -8.00
N LEU A 372 -16.51 23.51 -8.29
CA LEU A 372 -15.57 24.57 -7.91
C LEU A 372 -15.91 25.93 -8.54
N PHE A 373 -16.23 25.98 -9.83
CA PHE A 373 -16.42 27.23 -10.58
C PHE A 373 -17.86 27.78 -10.57
N LEU A 374 -18.86 26.92 -10.37
CA LEU A 374 -20.28 27.31 -10.29
C LEU A 374 -20.78 27.41 -8.84
N GLY A 375 -20.08 26.77 -7.90
CA GLY A 375 -20.28 26.90 -6.46
C GLY A 375 -19.51 28.08 -5.84
N PRO A 376 -19.30 28.07 -4.51
CA PRO A 376 -18.76 29.22 -3.77
C PRO A 376 -17.22 29.28 -3.86
N THR A 377 -16.67 29.50 -5.06
CA THR A 377 -15.23 29.39 -5.36
C THR A 377 -14.32 30.11 -4.36
N LEU A 378 -14.65 31.35 -3.97
CA LEU A 378 -13.83 32.13 -3.02
C LEU A 378 -13.80 31.50 -1.63
N PHE A 379 -14.92 30.95 -1.15
CA PHE A 379 -14.97 30.23 0.12
C PHE A 379 -14.11 28.96 0.05
N LEU A 380 -14.24 28.17 -1.02
CA LEU A 380 -13.45 26.95 -1.22
C LEU A 380 -11.93 27.21 -1.27
N LEU A 381 -11.51 28.27 -1.94
CA LEU A 381 -10.08 28.65 -2.00
C LEU A 381 -9.50 29.10 -0.65
N ASN A 382 -10.34 29.57 0.29
CA ASN A 382 -9.94 29.85 1.67
C ASN A 382 -10.01 28.58 2.55
N LEU A 383 -11.02 27.73 2.36
CA LEU A 383 -11.25 26.51 3.14
C LEU A 383 -10.19 25.43 2.86
N LEU A 384 -9.80 25.21 1.61
CA LEU A 384 -8.84 24.16 1.24
C LEU A 384 -7.52 24.21 2.04
N PRO A 385 -6.80 25.35 2.14
CA PRO A 385 -5.59 25.43 2.94
C PRO A 385 -5.83 25.35 4.45
N SER A 386 -6.94 25.90 4.98
CA SER A 386 -7.22 25.85 6.42
C SER A 386 -7.60 24.44 6.87
N ALA A 387 -8.45 23.74 6.11
CA ALA A 387 -8.83 22.34 6.34
C ALA A 387 -7.63 21.39 6.29
N LEU A 388 -6.65 21.64 5.41
CA LEU A 388 -5.41 20.86 5.36
C LEU A 388 -4.57 21.06 6.64
N MET A 389 -4.50 22.28 7.16
CA MET A 389 -3.78 22.54 8.41
C MET A 389 -4.50 21.95 9.63
N GLU A 390 -5.83 22.02 9.66
CA GLU A 390 -6.64 21.37 10.70
C GLU A 390 -6.43 19.85 10.70
N TYR A 391 -6.44 19.21 9.53
CA TYR A 391 -6.13 17.78 9.39
C TYR A 391 -4.75 17.43 9.96
N LEU A 392 -3.72 18.20 9.65
CA LEU A 392 -2.36 17.95 10.15
C LEU A 392 -2.24 18.20 11.66
N GLY A 393 -2.99 19.16 12.22
CA GLY A 393 -3.03 19.43 13.66
C GLY A 393 -3.77 18.38 14.48
N SER A 394 -4.94 17.94 13.99
CA SER A 394 -5.82 16.97 14.65
C SER A 394 -5.42 15.50 14.42
N LEU A 395 -4.49 15.20 13.51
CA LEU A 395 -4.12 13.84 13.08
C LEU A 395 -3.86 12.87 14.24
N PHE A 396 -3.10 13.29 15.26
CA PHE A 396 -2.76 12.44 16.41
C PHE A 396 -3.95 12.21 17.35
N ASP A 397 -4.87 13.17 17.45
CA ASP A 397 -6.08 13.02 18.25
C ASP A 397 -7.05 12.02 17.58
N MET A 398 -7.28 12.16 16.27
CA MET A 398 -8.10 11.23 15.48
C MET A 398 -7.55 9.80 15.51
N MET A 399 -6.22 9.61 15.40
CA MET A 399 -5.57 8.31 15.59
C MET A 399 -5.75 7.73 17.00
N GLY A 400 -5.94 8.58 18.01
CA GLY A 400 -6.12 8.19 19.42
C GLY A 400 -7.55 7.85 19.83
N ARG A 401 -8.56 8.07 18.97
CA ARG A 401 -9.97 7.77 19.28
C ARG A 401 -10.23 6.26 19.29
N SER A 402 -10.96 5.81 20.31
CA SER A 402 -11.37 4.41 20.52
C SER A 402 -12.43 4.33 21.63
N LEU A 403 -12.92 3.13 21.96
CA LEU A 403 -13.82 2.86 23.10
C LEU A 403 -13.37 3.48 24.45
N SER A 404 -12.06 3.74 24.65
CA SER A 404 -11.57 4.42 25.86
C SER A 404 -12.14 5.83 26.07
N TRP A 405 -12.69 6.44 25.01
CA TRP A 405 -13.32 7.76 25.02
C TRP A 405 -14.85 7.72 25.18
N GLY A 406 -15.41 6.55 25.57
CA GLY A 406 -16.83 6.39 25.84
C GLY A 406 -17.64 5.77 24.70
N ALA A 407 -18.90 5.46 25.00
CA ALA A 407 -19.79 4.70 24.11
C ALA A 407 -20.13 5.46 22.81
N GLU A 408 -20.39 6.77 22.89
CA GLU A 408 -20.66 7.60 21.71
C GLU A 408 -19.46 7.60 20.75
N THR A 409 -18.24 7.76 21.27
CA THR A 409 -17.03 7.65 20.45
C THR A 409 -16.92 6.27 19.80
N GLN A 410 -17.26 5.19 20.51
CA GLN A 410 -17.26 3.84 19.93
C GLN A 410 -18.30 3.68 18.82
N GLU A 411 -19.50 4.23 18.97
CA GLU A 411 -20.54 4.19 17.94
C GLU A 411 -20.07 4.90 16.66
N PHE A 412 -19.56 6.13 16.80
CA PHE A 412 -18.94 6.86 15.70
C PHE A 412 -17.80 6.08 15.03
N GLN A 413 -16.88 5.54 15.84
CA GLN A 413 -15.76 4.73 15.34
C GLN A 413 -16.25 3.49 14.58
N SER A 414 -17.32 2.84 15.03
CA SER A 414 -17.86 1.63 14.41
C SER A 414 -18.46 1.90 13.02
N VAL A 415 -19.26 2.97 12.90
CA VAL A 415 -19.96 3.34 11.65
C VAL A 415 -19.03 4.01 10.64
N TRP A 416 -17.99 4.72 11.10
CA TRP A 416 -17.09 5.50 10.25
C TRP A 416 -15.67 4.95 10.20
N THR A 417 -14.85 5.21 11.22
CA THR A 417 -13.40 4.99 11.16
C THR A 417 -13.00 3.51 11.01
N VAL A 418 -13.61 2.62 11.79
CA VAL A 418 -13.40 1.17 11.72
C VAL A 418 -13.97 0.59 10.43
N TYR A 419 -15.12 1.08 9.97
CA TYR A 419 -15.66 0.73 8.65
C TYR A 419 -14.68 1.10 7.53
N TYR A 420 -14.15 2.33 7.53
CA TYR A 420 -13.16 2.75 6.54
C TYR A 420 -11.89 1.91 6.59
N TRP A 421 -11.30 1.65 7.75
CA TRP A 421 -10.15 0.76 7.84
C TRP A 421 -10.45 -0.66 7.35
N ALA A 422 -11.61 -1.21 7.69
CA ALA A 422 -12.03 -2.50 7.18
C ALA A 422 -12.20 -2.50 5.65
N TRP A 423 -12.77 -1.44 5.09
CA TRP A 423 -12.95 -1.29 3.64
C TRP A 423 -11.59 -1.18 2.92
N TRP A 424 -10.70 -0.31 3.41
CA TRP A 424 -9.37 -0.11 2.85
C TRP A 424 -8.47 -1.35 2.96
N ILE A 425 -8.51 -2.06 4.10
CA ILE A 425 -7.86 -3.37 4.26
C ILE A 425 -8.42 -4.38 3.25
N SER A 426 -9.75 -4.48 3.14
CA SER A 426 -10.42 -5.40 2.23
C SER A 426 -10.11 -5.14 0.75
N TRP A 427 -9.95 -3.88 0.35
CA TRP A 427 -9.65 -3.51 -1.04
C TRP A 427 -8.15 -3.55 -1.38
N SER A 428 -7.28 -3.66 -0.36
CA SER A 428 -5.82 -3.59 -0.54
C SER A 428 -5.17 -4.69 -1.40
N PRO A 429 -5.66 -5.95 -1.50
CA PRO A 429 -5.11 -6.93 -2.45
C PRO A 429 -5.32 -6.49 -3.90
N PHE A 430 -6.51 -6.00 -4.23
CA PHE A 430 -6.86 -5.49 -5.56
C PHE A 430 -6.06 -4.24 -5.91
N VAL A 431 -6.20 -3.19 -5.10
CA VAL A 431 -5.56 -1.89 -5.38
C VAL A 431 -4.03 -2.01 -5.29
N GLY A 432 -3.51 -2.76 -4.33
CA GLY A 432 -2.07 -3.03 -4.19
C GLY A 432 -1.49 -3.74 -5.42
N THR A 433 -2.17 -4.77 -5.94
CA THR A 433 -1.71 -5.47 -7.16
C THR A 433 -1.71 -4.56 -8.39
N PHE A 434 -2.72 -3.71 -8.56
CA PHE A 434 -2.74 -2.70 -9.62
C PHE A 434 -1.56 -1.72 -9.50
N ILE A 435 -1.38 -1.14 -8.30
CA ILE A 435 -0.33 -0.16 -8.02
C ILE A 435 1.07 -0.77 -8.17
N ALA A 436 1.23 -2.06 -7.84
CA ALA A 436 2.48 -2.81 -8.07
C ALA A 436 2.87 -2.83 -9.54
N ARG A 437 1.94 -3.22 -10.43
CA ARG A 437 2.19 -3.37 -11.88
C ARG A 437 2.63 -2.06 -12.53
N ILE A 438 1.97 -0.94 -12.22
CA ILE A 438 2.32 0.37 -12.80
C ILE A 438 3.61 0.99 -12.22
N SER A 439 4.27 0.33 -11.25
CA SER A 439 5.38 0.89 -10.48
C SER A 439 6.74 0.22 -10.70
N ARG A 440 6.83 -0.70 -11.67
CA ARG A 440 8.07 -1.36 -12.09
C ARG A 440 9.20 -0.35 -12.37
N GLY A 441 10.40 -0.62 -11.87
CA GLY A 441 11.59 0.23 -12.01
C GLY A 441 11.62 1.50 -11.13
N ARG A 442 10.66 1.70 -10.21
CA ARG A 442 10.69 2.80 -9.23
C ARG A 442 11.42 2.39 -7.95
N SER A 443 12.12 3.31 -7.31
CA SER A 443 12.66 3.05 -5.96
C SER A 443 11.54 2.92 -4.92
N ILE A 444 11.72 2.07 -3.91
CA ILE A 444 10.74 1.87 -2.81
C ILE A 444 10.33 3.21 -2.18
N ARG A 445 11.23 4.19 -2.05
CA ARG A 445 10.92 5.54 -1.57
C ARG A 445 9.99 6.30 -2.51
N GLN A 446 10.32 6.37 -3.80
CA GLN A 446 9.46 7.07 -4.78
C GLN A 446 8.08 6.43 -4.83
N PHE A 447 8.05 5.10 -4.79
CA PHE A 447 6.83 4.31 -4.76
C PHE A 447 5.97 4.62 -3.52
N ILE A 448 6.50 4.47 -2.30
CA ILE A 448 5.75 4.70 -1.06
C ILE A 448 5.27 6.15 -0.99
N LEU A 449 6.18 7.12 -1.16
CA LEU A 449 5.81 8.53 -1.00
C LEU A 449 4.82 8.98 -2.07
N GLY A 450 5.02 8.60 -3.34
CA GLY A 450 4.07 8.97 -4.38
C GLY A 450 2.71 8.29 -4.22
N THR A 451 2.68 7.00 -3.86
CA THR A 451 1.42 6.26 -3.63
C THR A 451 0.63 6.84 -2.46
N ILE A 452 1.29 7.28 -1.38
CA ILE A 452 0.62 7.89 -0.23
C ILE A 452 0.19 9.33 -0.53
N PHE A 453 1.12 10.20 -0.95
CA PHE A 453 0.86 11.63 -0.99
C PHE A 453 0.10 12.09 -2.23
N ILE A 454 0.36 11.53 -3.43
CA ILE A 454 -0.27 12.01 -4.68
C ILE A 454 -1.80 11.85 -4.61
N PRO A 455 -2.36 10.66 -4.33
CA PRO A 455 -3.81 10.48 -4.32
C PRO A 455 -4.46 11.18 -3.13
N SER A 456 -3.83 11.17 -1.95
CA SER A 456 -4.33 11.87 -0.76
C SER A 456 -4.54 13.36 -1.04
N THR A 457 -3.56 14.06 -1.63
CA THR A 457 -3.71 15.49 -1.96
C THR A 457 -4.84 15.72 -2.98
N LEU A 458 -5.00 14.83 -3.96
CA LEU A 458 -6.03 14.96 -4.99
C LEU A 458 -7.44 14.72 -4.40
N LEU A 459 -7.57 13.78 -3.45
CA LEU A 459 -8.80 13.56 -2.70
C LEU A 459 -9.10 14.71 -1.73
N PHE A 460 -8.09 15.29 -1.06
CA PHE A 460 -8.30 16.46 -0.20
C PHE A 460 -8.88 17.64 -1.00
N VAL A 461 -8.38 17.87 -2.21
CA VAL A 461 -8.96 18.90 -3.12
C VAL A 461 -10.39 18.52 -3.53
N ALA A 462 -10.65 17.28 -3.96
CA ALA A 462 -11.97 16.87 -4.42
C ALA A 462 -13.03 16.92 -3.30
N TYR A 463 -12.74 16.33 -2.13
CA TYR A 463 -13.64 16.34 -0.98
C TYR A 463 -13.78 17.74 -0.38
N GLY A 464 -12.71 18.55 -0.37
CA GLY A 464 -12.79 19.96 0.03
C GLY A 464 -13.71 20.81 -0.86
N ILE A 465 -13.75 20.54 -2.17
CA ILE A 465 -14.67 21.19 -3.11
C ILE A 465 -16.10 20.68 -2.92
N MET A 466 -16.32 19.36 -2.94
CA MET A 466 -17.66 18.76 -2.87
C MET A 466 -18.32 18.97 -1.50
N GLY A 467 -17.60 18.66 -0.42
CA GLY A 467 -18.06 18.80 0.95
C GLY A 467 -18.16 20.26 1.39
N GLY A 468 -17.16 21.07 1.08
CA GLY A 468 -17.19 22.51 1.35
C GLY A 468 -18.38 23.19 0.69
N THR A 469 -18.71 22.82 -0.56
CA THR A 469 -19.90 23.35 -1.25
C THR A 469 -21.19 22.87 -0.58
N SER A 470 -21.26 21.59 -0.19
CA SER A 470 -22.43 21.03 0.51
C SER A 470 -22.72 21.73 1.83
N ILE A 471 -21.68 21.94 2.65
CA ILE A 471 -21.78 22.66 3.93
C ILE A 471 -22.17 24.13 3.70
N TRP A 472 -21.59 24.78 2.69
CA TRP A 472 -21.94 26.16 2.36
C TRP A 472 -23.41 26.30 1.92
N MET A 473 -23.88 25.43 1.03
CA MET A 473 -25.27 25.42 0.58
C MET A 473 -26.25 25.14 1.73
N TYR A 474 -25.96 24.17 2.59
CA TYR A 474 -26.75 23.89 3.80
C TYR A 474 -26.87 25.13 4.69
N ARG A 475 -25.75 25.80 4.99
CA ARG A 475 -25.71 27.00 5.85
C ARG A 475 -26.46 28.21 5.27
N GLU A 476 -26.47 28.37 3.96
CA GLU A 476 -27.23 29.43 3.29
C GLU A 476 -28.74 29.07 3.11
N GLY A 477 -29.17 27.89 3.56
CA GLY A 477 -30.57 27.45 3.45
C GLY A 477 -30.99 27.08 2.03
N ALA A 478 -30.06 26.54 1.23
CA ALA A 478 -30.32 26.08 -0.13
C ALA A 478 -31.43 25.01 -0.19
N ALA A 479 -32.14 24.96 -1.31
CA ALA A 479 -33.35 24.13 -1.42
C ALA A 479 -33.04 22.64 -1.36
N GLY A 480 -33.86 21.87 -0.65
CA GLY A 480 -33.75 20.41 -0.55
C GLY A 480 -32.70 19.89 0.45
N PHE A 481 -31.84 20.74 1.00
CA PHE A 481 -30.94 20.34 2.08
C PHE A 481 -31.72 20.13 3.40
N SER A 482 -31.41 19.06 4.12
CA SER A 482 -31.92 18.79 5.47
C SER A 482 -30.97 17.92 6.29
N ASP A 483 -31.14 18.00 7.61
CA ASP A 483 -30.32 17.36 8.65
C ASP A 483 -30.34 15.82 8.57
N SER A 484 -31.34 15.26 7.89
CA SER A 484 -31.64 13.82 7.82
C SER A 484 -31.61 13.24 6.40
N MET A 485 -31.01 13.95 5.43
CA MET A 485 -30.82 13.42 4.07
C MET A 485 -30.04 12.11 4.05
N ALA A 486 -30.40 11.20 3.15
CA ALA A 486 -29.58 10.03 2.89
C ALA A 486 -28.31 10.42 2.13
N ALA A 487 -27.18 9.80 2.44
CA ALA A 487 -25.88 10.08 1.79
C ALA A 487 -25.93 10.15 0.24
N PRO A 488 -26.68 9.28 -0.48
CA PRO A 488 -26.78 9.37 -1.93
C PRO A 488 -27.43 10.67 -2.45
N GLU A 489 -28.35 11.24 -1.68
CA GLU A 489 -29.17 12.39 -2.08
C GLU A 489 -28.36 13.69 -2.07
N VAL A 490 -27.44 13.85 -1.11
CA VAL A 490 -26.65 15.07 -0.91
C VAL A 490 -25.95 15.55 -2.20
N PHE A 491 -25.39 14.62 -2.97
CA PHE A 491 -24.77 14.93 -4.26
C PHE A 491 -25.76 15.52 -5.27
N PHE A 492 -26.96 14.93 -5.37
CA PHE A 492 -27.97 15.38 -6.32
C PHE A 492 -28.60 16.71 -5.87
N THR A 493 -28.82 16.90 -4.57
CA THR A 493 -29.26 18.18 -4.00
C THR A 493 -28.22 19.29 -4.24
N LEU A 494 -26.92 18.99 -4.11
CA LEU A 494 -25.85 19.95 -4.43
C LEU A 494 -25.92 20.40 -5.89
N ILE A 495 -26.04 19.47 -6.85
CA ILE A 495 -26.05 19.84 -8.28
C ILE A 495 -27.36 20.51 -8.72
N ASP A 496 -28.49 20.21 -8.08
CA ASP A 496 -29.77 20.90 -8.34
C ASP A 496 -29.73 22.39 -7.91
N ASN A 497 -28.92 22.72 -6.90
CA ASN A 497 -28.67 24.09 -6.47
C ASN A 497 -27.54 24.80 -7.24
N LEU A 498 -26.93 24.17 -8.25
CA LEU A 498 -25.92 24.81 -9.12
C LEU A 498 -26.55 25.35 -10.40
N PRO A 499 -26.12 26.54 -10.88
CA PRO A 499 -26.68 27.13 -12.09
C PRO A 499 -26.22 26.38 -13.36
N PHE A 500 -27.11 26.24 -14.34
CA PHE A 500 -26.85 25.72 -15.70
C PHE A 500 -26.47 24.22 -15.81
N VAL A 501 -26.73 23.41 -14.77
CA VAL A 501 -26.32 21.99 -14.72
C VAL A 501 -27.46 20.97 -14.58
N GLU A 502 -28.67 21.30 -15.06
CA GLU A 502 -29.84 20.38 -15.12
C GLU A 502 -29.56 19.04 -15.82
N TRP A 503 -28.56 18.99 -16.71
CA TRP A 503 -28.10 17.79 -17.43
C TRP A 503 -27.12 16.91 -16.62
N LEU A 504 -26.57 17.42 -15.52
CA LEU A 504 -25.52 16.77 -14.75
C LEU A 504 -25.95 15.50 -14.01
N PRO A 505 -27.21 15.34 -13.52
CA PRO A 505 -27.69 14.07 -12.98
C PRO A 505 -27.56 12.91 -13.98
N PHE A 506 -27.88 13.14 -15.27
CA PHE A 506 -27.73 12.13 -16.32
C PHE A 506 -26.27 11.72 -16.52
N VAL A 507 -25.35 12.69 -16.54
CA VAL A 507 -23.91 12.43 -16.69
C VAL A 507 -23.35 11.71 -15.47
N ALA A 508 -23.79 12.07 -14.26
CA ALA A 508 -23.41 11.38 -13.04
C ALA A 508 -23.84 9.90 -13.05
N ILE A 509 -25.07 9.58 -13.49
CA ILE A 509 -25.53 8.19 -13.65
C ILE A 509 -24.62 7.41 -14.62
N VAL A 510 -24.25 8.01 -15.75
CA VAL A 510 -23.33 7.38 -16.72
C VAL A 510 -21.94 7.17 -16.10
N VAL A 511 -21.41 8.15 -15.37
CA VAL A 511 -20.11 8.06 -14.69
C VAL A 511 -20.08 6.94 -13.66
N LEU A 512 -21.13 6.84 -12.85
CA LEU A 512 -21.29 5.79 -11.83
C LEU A 512 -21.45 4.40 -12.48
N ALA A 513 -22.19 4.29 -13.58
CA ALA A 513 -22.35 3.04 -14.32
C ALA A 513 -21.01 2.58 -14.94
N ILE A 514 -20.21 3.50 -15.49
CA ILE A 514 -18.87 3.18 -15.99
C ILE A 514 -17.95 2.76 -14.82
N PHE A 515 -17.99 3.45 -13.68
CA PHE A 515 -17.21 3.02 -12.51
C PHE A 515 -17.59 1.62 -12.06
N PHE A 516 -18.88 1.31 -11.93
CA PHE A 516 -19.35 -0.03 -11.57
C PHE A 516 -18.74 -1.08 -12.51
N ILE A 517 -18.89 -0.90 -13.83
CA ILE A 517 -18.44 -1.86 -14.84
C ILE A 517 -16.91 -2.02 -14.79
N THR A 518 -16.15 -0.92 -14.78
CA THR A 518 -14.68 -0.96 -14.77
C THR A 518 -14.09 -1.50 -13.47
N SER A 519 -14.70 -1.22 -12.31
CA SER A 519 -14.30 -1.77 -11.01
C SER A 519 -14.60 -3.26 -10.91
N ALA A 520 -15.80 -3.69 -11.32
CA ALA A 520 -16.16 -5.11 -11.36
C ALA A 520 -15.23 -5.91 -12.29
N ASP A 521 -14.92 -5.37 -13.47
CA ASP A 521 -13.97 -5.94 -14.44
C ASP A 521 -12.57 -6.11 -13.83
N SER A 522 -11.98 -5.01 -13.35
CA SER A 522 -10.61 -4.99 -12.82
C SER A 522 -10.44 -5.89 -11.59
N ALA A 523 -11.41 -5.89 -10.68
CA ALA A 523 -11.36 -6.74 -9.49
C ALA A 523 -11.56 -8.23 -9.83
N SER A 524 -12.45 -8.54 -10.78
CA SER A 524 -12.65 -9.92 -11.26
C SER A 524 -11.40 -10.49 -11.93
N VAL A 525 -10.63 -9.66 -12.65
CA VAL A 525 -9.32 -10.05 -13.18
C VAL A 525 -8.36 -10.39 -12.04
N VAL A 526 -8.22 -9.56 -10.99
CA VAL A 526 -7.35 -9.89 -9.85
C VAL A 526 -7.76 -11.19 -9.15
N MET A 527 -9.06 -11.47 -8.99
CA MET A 527 -9.54 -12.76 -8.48
C MET A 527 -9.18 -13.93 -9.40
N GLY A 528 -9.24 -13.71 -10.72
CA GLY A 528 -8.71 -14.64 -11.72
C GLY A 528 -7.21 -14.91 -11.53
N MET A 529 -6.39 -13.87 -11.32
CA MET A 529 -4.94 -14.00 -11.10
C MET A 529 -4.64 -14.81 -9.82
N LEU A 530 -5.26 -14.44 -8.69
CA LEU A 530 -5.07 -15.14 -7.40
C LEU A 530 -5.52 -16.61 -7.44
N THR A 531 -6.48 -16.95 -8.30
CA THR A 531 -6.95 -18.34 -8.47
C THR A 531 -6.24 -19.11 -9.59
N SER A 532 -5.39 -18.45 -10.37
CA SER A 532 -4.66 -19.03 -11.50
C SER A 532 -3.14 -19.02 -11.29
N ARG A 533 -2.69 -19.08 -10.03
CA ARG A 533 -1.27 -19.07 -9.61
C ARG A 533 -0.49 -17.79 -9.97
N GLY A 534 -1.18 -16.66 -10.10
CA GLY A 534 -0.59 -15.37 -10.46
C GLY A 534 -0.45 -15.15 -11.96
N ASP A 535 -1.20 -15.92 -12.77
CA ASP A 535 -1.44 -15.64 -14.20
C ASP A 535 -1.91 -14.20 -14.38
N GLN A 536 -1.30 -13.45 -15.30
CA GLN A 536 -1.68 -12.06 -15.56
C GLN A 536 -2.86 -11.94 -16.54
N GLU A 537 -3.16 -12.99 -17.31
CA GLU A 537 -4.24 -13.03 -18.29
C GLU A 537 -5.19 -14.21 -18.02
N PRO A 538 -5.80 -14.27 -16.82
CA PRO A 538 -6.60 -15.41 -16.39
C PRO A 538 -7.79 -15.65 -17.32
N LYS A 539 -8.05 -16.94 -17.58
CA LYS A 539 -9.10 -17.41 -18.53
C LYS A 539 -10.43 -16.69 -18.29
N LYS A 540 -11.01 -16.09 -19.34
CA LYS A 540 -12.21 -15.23 -19.30
C LYS A 540 -13.38 -15.79 -18.47
N TRP A 541 -13.62 -17.11 -18.49
CA TRP A 541 -14.69 -17.74 -17.71
C TRP A 541 -14.47 -17.64 -16.19
N VAL A 542 -13.21 -17.64 -15.72
CA VAL A 542 -12.83 -17.47 -14.31
C VAL A 542 -13.12 -16.03 -13.88
N VAL A 543 -12.80 -15.05 -14.72
CA VAL A 543 -13.13 -13.63 -14.51
C VAL A 543 -14.65 -13.44 -14.41
N VAL A 544 -15.42 -13.98 -15.36
CA VAL A 544 -16.89 -13.93 -15.33
C VAL A 544 -17.47 -14.60 -14.09
N PHE A 545 -16.95 -15.76 -13.67
CA PHE A 545 -17.37 -16.44 -12.43
C PHE A 545 -17.19 -15.53 -11.20
N TRP A 546 -16.01 -14.93 -11.02
CA TRP A 546 -15.75 -14.08 -9.86
C TRP A 546 -16.57 -12.79 -9.85
N GLY A 547 -16.80 -12.17 -11.01
CA GLY A 547 -17.66 -10.98 -11.09
C GLY A 547 -19.15 -11.27 -10.88
N LEU A 548 -19.63 -12.45 -11.27
CA LEU A 548 -20.97 -12.93 -10.91
C LEU A 548 -21.11 -13.16 -9.41
N VAL A 549 -20.12 -13.82 -8.77
CA VAL A 549 -20.10 -14.02 -7.31
C VAL A 549 -20.07 -12.67 -6.57
N MET A 550 -19.21 -11.74 -7.01
CA MET A 550 -19.10 -10.39 -6.45
C MET A 550 -20.39 -9.59 -6.58
N SER A 551 -21.05 -9.65 -7.75
CA SER A 551 -22.37 -9.04 -7.96
C SER A 551 -23.44 -9.67 -7.07
N GLY A 552 -23.39 -10.99 -6.86
CA GLY A 552 -24.26 -11.70 -5.92
C GLY A 552 -24.04 -11.27 -4.46
N ILE A 553 -22.78 -11.06 -4.04
CA ILE A 553 -22.47 -10.51 -2.70
C ILE A 553 -23.02 -9.09 -2.56
N ALA A 554 -22.91 -8.25 -3.59
CA ALA A 554 -23.47 -6.90 -3.58
C ALA A 554 -25.01 -6.91 -3.46
N VAL A 555 -25.70 -7.80 -4.18
CA VAL A 555 -27.15 -8.04 -4.01
C VAL A 555 -27.48 -8.48 -2.58
N VAL A 556 -26.73 -9.43 -2.02
CA VAL A 556 -26.94 -9.89 -0.64
C VAL A 556 -26.74 -8.74 0.36
N MET A 557 -25.67 -7.94 0.23
CA MET A 557 -25.42 -6.77 1.07
C MET A 557 -26.58 -5.76 1.06
N LEU A 558 -27.17 -5.47 -0.12
CA LEU A 558 -28.36 -4.62 -0.21
C LEU A 558 -29.60 -5.24 0.47
N LEU A 559 -29.75 -6.56 0.42
CA LEU A 559 -30.88 -7.28 1.03
C LEU A 559 -30.76 -7.44 2.56
N LEU A 560 -29.57 -7.27 3.13
CA LEU A 560 -29.33 -7.30 4.58
C LEU A 560 -29.73 -5.99 5.30
N GLY A 561 -29.72 -4.87 4.58
CA GLY A 561 -29.92 -3.55 5.17
C GLY A 561 -31.32 -3.38 5.76
N ASN A 562 -31.42 -3.39 7.10
CA ASN A 562 -32.70 -3.30 7.80
C ASN A 562 -33.23 -1.87 7.85
N ALA A 563 -32.36 -0.91 8.24
CA ALA A 563 -32.68 0.51 8.27
C ALA A 563 -32.17 1.25 7.02
N SER A 564 -31.02 0.84 6.49
CA SER A 564 -30.52 1.32 5.19
C SER A 564 -29.70 0.24 4.49
N ALA A 565 -29.65 0.30 3.15
CA ALA A 565 -28.78 -0.60 2.38
C ALA A 565 -27.30 -0.49 2.81
N LEU A 566 -26.82 0.72 3.14
CA LEU A 566 -25.44 0.97 3.56
C LEU A 566 -25.05 0.18 4.82
N GLU A 567 -25.99 0.00 5.76
CA GLU A 567 -25.79 -0.77 7.01
C GLU A 567 -25.32 -2.20 6.72
N GLY A 568 -26.02 -2.93 5.84
CA GLY A 568 -25.68 -4.31 5.47
C GLY A 568 -24.35 -4.45 4.73
N LEU A 569 -23.95 -3.41 3.99
CA LEU A 569 -22.62 -3.31 3.37
C LEU A 569 -21.53 -3.16 4.45
N GLN A 570 -21.69 -2.22 5.39
CA GLN A 570 -20.71 -1.93 6.44
C GLN A 570 -20.45 -3.16 7.33
N GLN A 571 -21.52 -3.83 7.79
CA GLN A 571 -21.43 -5.01 8.65
C GLN A 571 -20.55 -6.11 8.06
N LEU A 572 -20.84 -6.52 6.82
CA LEU A 572 -20.14 -7.62 6.17
C LEU A 572 -18.69 -7.26 5.79
N VAL A 573 -18.39 -6.00 5.48
CA VAL A 573 -17.02 -5.52 5.24
C VAL A 573 -16.17 -5.61 6.50
N ILE A 574 -16.66 -5.15 7.66
CA ILE A 574 -15.91 -5.22 8.92
C ILE A 574 -15.62 -6.66 9.32
N VAL A 575 -16.63 -7.53 9.29
CA VAL A 575 -16.50 -8.94 9.68
C VAL A 575 -15.48 -9.68 8.80
N THR A 576 -15.47 -9.43 7.49
CA THR A 576 -14.55 -10.11 6.56
C THR A 576 -13.14 -9.51 6.54
N ALA A 577 -12.97 -8.25 6.95
CA ALA A 577 -11.66 -7.59 7.02
C ALA A 577 -10.78 -8.06 8.20
N VAL A 578 -11.37 -8.48 9.33
CA VAL A 578 -10.63 -8.89 10.55
C VAL A 578 -9.46 -9.87 10.29
N PRO A 579 -9.63 -11.02 9.60
CA PRO A 579 -8.52 -11.93 9.33
C PRO A 579 -7.46 -11.29 8.42
N PHE A 580 -7.87 -10.46 7.46
CA PHE A 580 -6.93 -9.82 6.53
C PHE A 580 -6.14 -8.69 7.20
N ALA A 581 -6.71 -7.98 8.18
CA ALA A 581 -6.00 -6.99 9.00
C ALA A 581 -4.80 -7.61 9.76
N ILE A 582 -4.91 -8.87 10.19
CA ILE A 582 -3.79 -9.62 10.80
C ILE A 582 -2.74 -9.96 9.74
N ILE A 583 -3.15 -10.38 8.54
CA ILE A 583 -2.24 -10.67 7.41
C ILE A 583 -1.43 -9.42 7.05
N MET A 584 -2.03 -8.23 7.05
CA MET A 584 -1.34 -6.96 6.78
C MET A 584 -0.14 -6.73 7.72
N LEU A 585 -0.27 -7.01 9.02
CA LEU A 585 0.85 -6.90 9.95
C LEU A 585 1.96 -7.91 9.64
N PHE A 586 1.60 -9.14 9.23
CA PHE A 586 2.60 -10.12 8.79
C PHE A 586 3.27 -9.73 7.46
N ILE A 587 2.59 -9.02 6.54
CA ILE A 587 3.21 -8.46 5.32
C ILE A 587 4.35 -7.51 5.70
N ILE A 588 4.16 -6.62 6.69
CA ILE A 588 5.23 -5.73 7.18
C ILE A 588 6.44 -6.55 7.63
N VAL A 589 6.23 -7.55 8.50
CA VAL A 589 7.31 -8.39 9.04
C VAL A 589 8.03 -9.17 7.95
N ALA A 590 7.28 -9.79 7.02
CA ALA A 590 7.84 -10.55 5.91
C ALA A 590 8.68 -9.67 4.98
N TRP A 591 8.13 -8.52 4.54
CA TRP A 591 8.82 -7.62 3.61
C TRP A 591 10.06 -6.97 4.24
N PHE A 592 9.99 -6.53 5.50
CA PHE A 592 11.16 -6.02 6.24
C PHE A 592 12.22 -7.09 6.50
N LYS A 593 11.84 -8.36 6.71
CA LYS A 593 12.80 -9.48 6.82
C LYS A 593 13.49 -9.67 5.48
N GLU A 594 12.74 -9.65 4.38
CA GLU A 594 13.27 -9.94 3.06
C GLU A 594 14.18 -8.84 2.49
N LEU A 595 13.87 -7.57 2.73
CA LEU A 595 14.72 -6.45 2.33
C LEU A 595 16.13 -6.48 2.97
N ARG A 596 16.32 -7.24 4.05
CA ARG A 596 17.64 -7.45 4.69
C ARG A 596 18.57 -8.37 3.89
N THR A 597 18.01 -9.19 2.99
CA THR A 597 18.72 -10.12 2.10
C THR A 597 18.70 -9.68 0.62
N ASP A 598 18.30 -8.43 0.35
CA ASP A 598 18.44 -7.82 -0.98
C ASP A 598 19.93 -7.61 -1.34
N PRO A 599 20.37 -7.90 -2.58
CA PRO A 599 21.75 -7.69 -3.03
C PRO A 599 22.28 -6.28 -2.75
N LEU A 600 21.46 -5.24 -2.93
CA LEU A 600 21.84 -3.84 -2.75
C LEU A 600 21.90 -3.45 -1.26
N ALA A 601 21.13 -4.14 -0.39
CA ALA A 601 21.31 -4.05 1.06
C ALA A 601 22.60 -4.76 1.51
N LEU A 602 22.94 -5.91 0.91
CA LEU A 602 24.18 -6.64 1.20
C LEU A 602 25.42 -5.88 0.74
N ARG A 603 25.47 -5.35 -0.49
CA ARG A 603 26.57 -4.50 -0.99
C ARG A 603 26.94 -3.38 0.00
N ARG A 604 25.94 -2.77 0.64
CA ARG A 604 26.15 -1.72 1.65
C ARG A 604 26.75 -2.23 2.95
N LYS A 605 26.26 -3.36 3.47
CA LYS A 605 26.87 -4.02 4.64
C LYS A 605 28.32 -4.41 4.34
N TYR A 606 28.58 -4.96 3.16
CA TYR A 606 29.92 -5.35 2.72
C TYR A 606 30.86 -4.13 2.65
N ALA A 607 30.41 -3.03 2.04
CA ALA A 607 31.19 -1.79 1.98
C ALA A 607 31.45 -1.19 3.38
N GLN A 608 30.45 -1.21 4.27
CA GLN A 608 30.60 -0.72 5.66
C GLN A 608 31.60 -1.59 6.44
N ASN A 609 31.41 -2.90 6.46
CA ASN A 609 32.31 -3.85 7.12
C ASN A 609 33.75 -3.74 6.59
N ALA A 610 33.93 -3.64 5.26
CA ALA A 610 35.25 -3.48 4.65
C ALA A 610 35.94 -2.19 5.09
N VAL A 611 35.24 -1.05 5.07
CA VAL A 611 35.80 0.24 5.49
C VAL A 611 36.07 0.25 6.99
N ASP A 612 35.14 -0.20 7.82
CA ASP A 612 35.29 -0.22 9.28
C ASP A 612 36.47 -1.12 9.70
N ASN A 613 36.58 -2.33 9.14
CA ASN A 613 37.70 -3.23 9.41
C ASN A 613 39.03 -2.63 8.92
N ALA A 614 39.08 -2.12 7.68
CA ALA A 614 40.30 -1.58 7.09
C ALA A 614 40.78 -0.28 7.78
N VAL A 615 39.87 0.59 8.22
CA VAL A 615 40.21 1.79 9.00
C VAL A 615 40.75 1.41 10.38
N VAL A 616 40.14 0.45 11.07
CA VAL A 616 40.61 0.01 12.40
C VAL A 616 41.96 -0.70 12.31
N ALA A 617 42.15 -1.62 11.36
CA ALA A 617 43.43 -2.31 11.18
C ALA A 617 44.52 -1.37 10.63
N GLY A 618 44.18 -0.49 9.69
CA GLY A 618 45.09 0.51 9.14
C GLY A 618 45.62 1.47 10.21
N ALA A 619 44.72 2.01 11.04
CA ALA A 619 45.10 2.89 12.14
C ALA A 619 45.92 2.20 13.25
N ASP A 620 45.67 0.91 13.52
CA ASP A 620 46.44 0.14 14.52
C ASP A 620 47.86 -0.23 14.04
N GLN A 621 48.03 -0.49 12.74
CA GLN A 621 49.31 -0.92 12.15
C GLN A 621 50.17 0.24 11.61
N PHE A 622 49.55 1.24 10.99
CA PHE A 622 50.24 2.31 10.23
C PHE A 622 49.93 3.73 10.73
N GLY A 623 49.02 3.88 11.71
CA GLY A 623 48.61 5.18 12.22
C GLY A 623 47.79 5.96 11.19
N ASP A 624 48.16 7.21 10.91
CA ASP A 624 47.43 8.06 9.97
C ASP A 624 47.77 7.75 8.49
N ASP A 625 48.88 7.05 8.23
CA ASP A 625 49.47 6.84 6.90
C ASP A 625 49.09 5.48 6.27
N PHE A 626 47.79 5.27 5.98
CA PHE A 626 47.31 4.08 5.26
C PHE A 626 46.38 4.40 4.08
N ALA A 627 46.23 3.44 3.17
CA ALA A 627 45.33 3.51 2.02
C ALA A 627 44.56 2.20 1.84
N PHE A 628 43.39 2.25 1.21
CA PHE A 628 42.60 1.05 0.94
C PHE A 628 43.18 0.25 -0.24
N GLN A 629 43.45 -1.03 -0.02
CA GLN A 629 43.81 -2.00 -1.04
C GLN A 629 42.88 -3.21 -0.93
N VAL A 630 42.41 -3.73 -2.07
CA VAL A 630 41.65 -4.99 -2.10
C VAL A 630 42.65 -6.15 -2.14
N VAL A 631 42.61 -6.99 -1.12
CA VAL A 631 43.41 -8.22 -0.98
C VAL A 631 42.53 -9.35 -0.47
N GLN A 632 42.95 -10.60 -0.69
CA GLN A 632 42.33 -11.75 -0.06
C GLN A 632 42.60 -11.74 1.46
N THR A 633 41.61 -12.12 2.26
CA THR A 633 41.70 -12.20 3.72
C THR A 633 41.28 -13.58 4.20
N ASP A 634 41.61 -13.91 5.44
CA ASP A 634 41.03 -15.08 6.11
C ASP A 634 39.49 -14.98 6.24
N PRO A 635 38.76 -16.11 6.30
CA PRO A 635 37.31 -16.12 6.40
C PRO A 635 36.77 -15.40 7.65
N GLY A 636 36.09 -14.27 7.43
CA GLY A 636 35.41 -13.49 8.47
C GLY A 636 36.03 -12.13 8.78
N ASP A 637 37.30 -11.92 8.42
CA ASP A 637 37.99 -10.62 8.61
C ASP A 637 37.80 -9.66 7.43
N GLY A 638 37.36 -10.17 6.28
CA GLY A 638 37.12 -9.41 5.05
C GLY A 638 35.77 -8.69 5.00
N ALA A 639 35.43 -8.21 3.80
CA ALA A 639 34.23 -7.41 3.54
C ALA A 639 32.91 -8.09 3.95
N ASN A 640 32.85 -9.43 3.98
CA ASN A 640 31.63 -10.12 4.43
C ASN A 640 31.31 -9.87 5.91
N GLY A 641 32.30 -9.52 6.76
CA GLY A 641 32.10 -9.21 8.18
C GLY A 641 31.35 -10.30 8.95
N GLY A 642 31.61 -11.57 8.62
CA GLY A 642 30.92 -12.73 9.20
C GLY A 642 29.54 -13.04 8.62
N ILE A 643 29.11 -12.40 7.53
CA ILE A 643 27.97 -12.86 6.73
C ILE A 643 28.37 -14.16 6.02
N ASP A 644 27.68 -15.24 6.34
CA ASP A 644 27.64 -16.46 5.54
C ASP A 644 26.84 -16.17 4.27
N SER A 645 27.53 -16.01 3.14
CA SER A 645 26.94 -15.74 1.82
C SER A 645 26.37 -16.98 1.13
N GLU A 646 26.70 -18.18 1.59
CA GLU A 646 26.30 -19.46 0.97
C GLU A 646 24.93 -19.92 1.50
N HIS A 647 24.56 -19.46 2.70
CA HIS A 647 23.28 -19.75 3.36
C HIS A 647 22.05 -19.51 2.45
N GLU A 648 21.06 -20.42 2.53
CA GLU A 648 19.88 -20.50 1.64
C GLU A 648 19.08 -19.19 1.54
N ASP A 649 18.97 -18.42 2.64
CA ASP A 649 18.31 -17.10 2.66
C ASP A 649 18.90 -16.07 1.67
N TYR A 650 20.15 -16.27 1.25
CA TYR A 650 20.85 -15.45 0.26
C TYR A 650 20.92 -16.10 -1.12
N THR A 651 21.11 -17.42 -1.18
CA THR A 651 21.35 -18.18 -2.43
C THR A 651 20.08 -18.73 -3.08
N GLY A 652 19.16 -19.29 -2.30
CA GLY A 652 18.05 -20.11 -2.82
C GLY A 652 17.01 -19.36 -3.65
N TRP A 653 16.92 -18.02 -3.54
CA TRP A 653 15.94 -17.21 -4.27
C TRP A 653 16.36 -16.88 -5.72
N TYR A 654 17.65 -16.95 -6.06
CA TYR A 654 18.16 -16.65 -7.41
C TYR A 654 18.60 -17.88 -8.21
N GLN A 655 18.38 -19.08 -7.66
CA GLN A 655 18.39 -20.31 -8.45
C GLN A 655 17.30 -20.19 -9.54
N ARG A 656 17.70 -20.33 -10.81
CA ARG A 656 16.77 -20.31 -11.95
C ARG A 656 16.18 -21.70 -12.12
N THR A 657 14.95 -21.77 -12.60
CA THR A 657 14.24 -23.03 -12.81
C THR A 657 13.53 -23.08 -14.15
N ASN A 658 13.34 -24.28 -14.70
CA ASN A 658 12.44 -24.50 -15.83
C ASN A 658 10.97 -24.32 -15.42
N ALA A 659 10.06 -24.47 -16.38
CA ALA A 659 8.62 -24.29 -16.19
C ALA A 659 7.97 -25.30 -15.22
N ASP A 660 8.66 -26.42 -14.95
CA ASP A 660 8.26 -27.47 -14.01
C ASP A 660 8.90 -27.30 -12.61
N GLY A 661 9.74 -26.27 -12.44
CA GLY A 661 10.36 -25.90 -11.17
C GLY A 661 11.69 -26.59 -10.86
N GLU A 662 12.27 -27.31 -11.83
CA GLU A 662 13.57 -27.96 -11.70
C GLU A 662 14.72 -26.95 -11.92
N PRO A 663 15.83 -27.03 -11.17
CA PRO A 663 16.97 -26.13 -11.36
C PRO A 663 17.59 -26.22 -12.76
N VAL A 664 17.77 -25.08 -13.42
CA VAL A 664 18.50 -24.94 -14.70
C VAL A 664 19.61 -23.92 -14.52
N GLY A 665 20.77 -24.17 -15.15
CA GLY A 665 21.89 -23.23 -15.15
C GLY A 665 21.59 -21.97 -15.98
N TYR A 666 22.11 -20.84 -15.56
CA TYR A 666 21.93 -19.54 -16.19
C TYR A 666 23.18 -18.70 -16.00
N ASP A 667 23.56 -17.90 -16.98
CA ASP A 667 24.71 -17.00 -16.88
C ASP A 667 24.22 -15.55 -16.70
N TYR A 668 24.63 -14.90 -15.61
CA TYR A 668 24.25 -13.51 -15.32
C TYR A 668 25.08 -12.47 -16.09
N GLU A 669 26.21 -12.84 -16.70
CA GLU A 669 27.02 -11.95 -17.53
C GLU A 669 26.52 -11.93 -18.98
N THR A 670 26.21 -13.09 -19.56
CA THR A 670 25.70 -13.21 -20.95
C THR A 670 24.18 -13.15 -21.04
N GLY A 671 23.45 -13.55 -19.98
CA GLY A 671 22.00 -13.70 -19.99
C GLY A 671 21.50 -15.02 -20.58
N GLU A 672 22.39 -15.95 -20.91
CA GLU A 672 22.05 -17.22 -21.56
C GLU A 672 21.59 -18.28 -20.55
N TRP A 673 20.62 -19.11 -20.97
CA TRP A 673 20.21 -20.29 -20.22
C TRP A 673 20.96 -21.52 -20.73
N ALA A 674 21.38 -22.40 -19.81
CA ALA A 674 22.15 -23.60 -20.14
C ALA A 674 21.39 -24.64 -20.99
N ASP A 675 20.07 -24.51 -21.11
CA ASP A 675 19.21 -25.32 -21.99
C ASP A 675 18.85 -24.61 -23.31
N GLY A 676 19.43 -23.43 -23.59
CA GLY A 676 19.27 -22.69 -24.85
C GLY A 676 17.97 -21.90 -25.00
N TRP A 677 17.11 -21.85 -23.98
CA TRP A 677 15.86 -21.06 -24.03
C TRP A 677 16.12 -19.55 -24.02
N THR A 678 15.37 -18.82 -24.84
CA THR A 678 15.26 -17.36 -24.78
C THR A 678 13.80 -16.95 -24.59
N PRO A 679 13.50 -15.80 -23.95
CA PRO A 679 12.12 -15.33 -23.77
C PRO A 679 11.31 -15.26 -25.07
N GLU A 680 11.95 -14.92 -26.19
CA GLU A 680 11.34 -14.82 -27.53
C GLU A 680 10.84 -16.17 -28.09
N THR A 681 11.35 -17.31 -27.61
CA THR A 681 10.84 -18.63 -28.06
C THR A 681 9.43 -18.95 -27.56
N THR A 682 8.99 -18.31 -26.47
CA THR A 682 7.69 -18.59 -25.83
C THR A 682 6.51 -18.15 -26.70
N ASP A 683 6.64 -17.03 -27.41
CA ASP A 683 5.61 -16.49 -28.31
C ASP A 683 5.39 -17.37 -29.56
N ALA A 684 6.28 -18.34 -29.83
CA ALA A 684 6.21 -19.23 -30.99
C ALA A 684 5.66 -20.63 -30.68
N GLU A 685 5.54 -21.01 -29.40
CA GLU A 685 5.07 -22.35 -29.00
C GLU A 685 3.59 -22.37 -28.53
N ASP A 686 3.01 -21.23 -28.12
CA ASP A 686 1.62 -21.15 -27.62
C ASP A 686 0.57 -20.97 -28.74
N ASP A 687 0.99 -20.62 -29.97
CA ASP A 687 0.15 -20.58 -31.20
C ASP A 687 -0.12 -21.98 -31.81
N GLY A 688 0.11 -23.05 -31.02
CA GLY A 688 0.09 -24.45 -31.47
C GLY A 688 -1.26 -25.19 -31.47
N ASP A 689 -2.35 -24.56 -31.03
CA ASP A 689 -3.71 -25.15 -31.04
C ASP A 689 -4.61 -24.48 -32.10
N GLU A 690 -5.23 -25.30 -32.95
CA GLU A 690 -5.97 -24.91 -34.17
C GLU A 690 -7.24 -24.08 -33.89
N ASP A 691 -7.28 -22.81 -34.33
CA ASP A 691 -8.32 -22.19 -35.19
C ASP A 691 -8.32 -20.64 -35.11
N SER A 692 -7.65 -19.95 -36.05
CA SER A 692 -8.24 -18.82 -36.83
C SER A 692 -7.24 -18.15 -37.78
N GLU A 693 -7.59 -18.10 -39.08
CA GLU A 693 -6.92 -17.21 -40.04
C GLU A 693 -7.27 -15.73 -39.79
N ALA A 694 -6.36 -14.85 -40.24
CA ALA A 694 -6.44 -13.38 -40.29
C ALA A 694 -6.31 -12.66 -38.92
N THR A 695 -5.25 -11.87 -38.67
CA THR A 695 -4.84 -10.75 -39.55
C THR A 695 -3.42 -10.28 -39.21
N SER A 696 -2.47 -10.37 -40.14
CA SER A 696 -1.17 -9.69 -39.99
C SER A 696 -1.25 -8.26 -40.54
N ALA A 697 -0.81 -7.29 -39.74
CA ALA A 697 -0.61 -5.90 -40.15
C ALA A 697 0.25 -5.13 -39.13
N ARG A 698 1.54 -5.46 -39.06
CA ARG A 698 2.57 -4.52 -38.57
C ARG A 698 3.31 -3.96 -39.78
N SER A 699 3.43 -2.64 -39.84
CA SER A 699 4.00 -1.91 -40.96
C SER A 699 5.50 -2.16 -41.12
N GLU A 700 5.90 -2.61 -42.29
CA GLU A 700 7.29 -2.52 -42.74
C GLU A 700 7.71 -1.04 -42.85
N VAL A 701 8.84 -0.70 -42.26
CA VAL A 701 9.70 0.40 -42.69
C VAL A 701 11.13 -0.11 -42.61
N ASP A 702 11.69 -0.48 -43.75
CA ASP A 702 13.07 -0.97 -43.88
C ASP A 702 13.91 -0.01 -44.76
N GLY A 703 15.22 -0.01 -44.51
CA GLY A 703 16.26 0.62 -45.32
C GLY A 703 16.62 2.06 -44.92
N GLN A 704 17.90 2.43 -44.81
CA GLN A 704 19.16 1.66 -44.92
C GLN A 704 20.29 2.38 -44.16
N PRO A 705 21.43 1.72 -43.89
CA PRO A 705 22.57 2.35 -43.23
C PRO A 705 23.52 3.04 -44.22
N GLU A 706 23.95 4.26 -43.92
CA GLU A 706 25.10 4.90 -44.60
C GLU A 706 26.33 4.95 -43.70
N SER A 707 27.49 4.73 -44.32
CA SER A 707 28.80 4.83 -43.69
C SER A 707 29.69 5.77 -44.49
N ARG A 708 30.62 6.42 -43.76
CA ARG A 708 31.85 7.11 -44.20
C ARG A 708 31.82 8.59 -44.63
N VAL A 709 32.52 9.37 -43.78
CA VAL A 709 33.72 10.16 -44.12
C VAL A 709 33.55 11.61 -44.65
N THR A 710 34.53 12.42 -44.21
CA THR A 710 35.02 13.76 -44.65
C THR A 710 34.39 15.04 -44.09
N GLU A 711 35.34 15.91 -43.67
CA GLU A 711 35.28 17.28 -43.13
C GLU A 711 34.62 17.51 -41.75
#